data_AF-A0A518DG00-F1
#
_entry.id   AF-A0A518DG00-F1
#
_cell.length_a   1.000
_cell.length_b   1.000
_cell.length_c   1.000
_cell.angle_alpha   90.00
_cell.angle_beta   90.00
_cell.angle_gamma   90.00
#
_symmetry.space_group_name_H-M   'P 1'
#
loop_
_entity.id
_entity.type
_entity.pdbx_description
1 polymer ?
#
loop_
_entity_poly.entity_id
_entity_poly.type
_entity_poly.pdbx_seq_one_letter_code
_entity_poly.pdbx_strand_id
1 'polypeptide(L)'
;MKNSRRHSLLACYLITVLMRSQGALCAPDWPVRPDDNGKLVYATDELGNRVPDFSSCGYAGGDRPIPSPAVKIFLSPEAREDGRRIQAAIDSVSALQPDDAGFRGAVLLRAGEYQVADDLRLTASGVVLRGAGAAAGGTTIIAKGVGRRPLVRIGRQGPQEASGSRGKPVAIADAYVPVGATRLRLEQNHGLQTGDRVVVVRPSTDAWIAALGARATGVGWRAGRCDIRWERIIKSVDGAVVTLDAPITTAIEERFGGGTIQTHAPTDRVTGAGIEDLTLRSDCDAANPRDEEHSWYGVVANHAEDLWVRRVRFEGFAGGAVLLRDATRHVTVEDCLALSPVSEPGGYRRHNYMTNGGLTLFLRCFAEQGIHDFGVGHCAPGPNAFVNCYAARARGDSGPLESWASGVLFDNVRIDGADLCIVNRWGQPAGAGWSAANCVLWQCQASVIRAFNPPTAQNWVLGYWAEPFGDAVFLGQSEFVKPLSLYQTQVGDRLGEARAEAAGPFLLDPVESTNPTVEQAEKFVASSTHRTPTLRGLIEARMRRAHRSEIEDAAHGESIPSSTPAEKESEAPPAVRVVNGWLTLGGKVMTGGHVNPTWWRGTIRSQDAAEFGPSITRFAPGRYGEGLTDELESVADRMAERGEVAYDHHYGLWYDRRRDDHLMVRRADGAVTPPFFEQPFARTGEGTAWDGLSKYDLTRFNPWYWGRLARFAELCDQRGLVLIHQHYFQHNILEAGAHWADCPWRPANNVNDTGLPEPPPYVGDKRIFLAEQFYDVTDERRRALHEGQIRHGLEALAGSNNVLHSIGAEYTGPLEFTRFWLDVVRQWKDETGNEPLVALAATKDVQDELLKHEPWRSVVDVIDIRYWCYDREGGLYAPAGGVNLAPRQHFRQMNPKPADPASIARAVREYRILYPQKAVTYFAGMYCRSDNDGWASLMGGGSLADVPPLPEGLARQLVWMRPLESHDEYVLQLVGPKGSRLLYALNGNDRLAVDFPGTTADYRLTWINPKSGQTTEETARLAGRTSLRPKEPVLWITPLKD
;
A
#
# COMPACT_ATOMS: atom_id res chain seq x y z
N MET A 1 7.44 78.82 59.04
CA MET A 1 7.30 80.21 58.56
C MET A 1 8.09 80.38 57.28
N LYS A 2 7.43 80.89 56.23
CA LYS A 2 7.95 81.74 55.13
C LYS A 2 8.81 81.12 54.02
N ASN A 3 8.18 81.17 52.84
CA ASN A 3 8.68 81.67 51.55
C ASN A 3 9.72 80.88 50.75
N SER A 4 9.28 80.39 49.59
CA SER A 4 9.88 80.80 48.31
C SER A 4 8.89 80.61 47.16
N ARG A 5 8.45 81.74 46.58
CA ARG A 5 7.80 81.84 45.27
C ARG A 5 8.89 81.93 44.20
N ARG A 6 8.81 81.09 43.17
CA ARG A 6 9.09 81.36 41.74
C ARG A 6 8.87 80.05 40.97
N HIS A 7 8.56 80.14 39.68
CA HIS A 7 8.23 79.06 38.71
C HIS A 7 6.74 78.75 38.51
N SER A 8 5.95 79.76 38.13
CA SER A 8 4.71 79.55 37.38
C SER A 8 4.68 80.54 36.23
N LEU A 9 5.18 80.14 35.05
CA LEU A 9 4.87 80.74 33.73
C LEU A 9 5.53 80.02 32.51
N LEU A 10 6.15 78.85 32.67
CA LEU A 10 6.69 78.06 31.55
C LEU A 10 6.07 76.65 31.40
N ALA A 11 4.88 76.43 31.95
CA ALA A 11 4.19 75.13 31.95
C ALA A 11 2.94 75.06 31.07
N CYS A 12 2.53 76.17 30.43
CA CYS A 12 1.30 76.22 29.61
C CYS A 12 1.53 76.23 28.08
N TYR A 13 2.79 76.16 27.61
CA TYR A 13 3.09 76.04 26.17
C TYR A 13 3.69 74.68 25.76
N LEU A 14 3.95 73.78 26.73
CA LEU A 14 4.48 72.43 26.46
C LEU A 14 3.41 71.32 26.49
N ILE A 15 2.15 71.65 26.75
CA ILE A 15 1.04 70.67 26.85
C ILE A 15 0.21 70.61 25.55
N THR A 16 0.38 71.54 24.62
CA THR A 16 -0.36 71.56 23.34
C THR A 16 0.40 70.98 22.14
N VAL A 17 1.68 70.59 22.31
CA VAL A 17 2.48 69.92 21.26
C VAL A 17 2.74 68.44 21.55
N LEU A 18 2.38 67.94 22.74
CA LEU A 18 2.50 66.52 23.13
C LEU A 18 1.22 65.68 22.95
N MET A 19 0.21 66.21 22.24
CA MET A 19 -1.02 65.49 21.86
C MET A 19 -1.22 65.36 20.33
N ARG A 20 -0.15 65.45 19.53
CA ARG A 20 -0.16 65.15 18.09
C ARG A 20 0.86 64.09 17.67
N SER A 21 1.10 63.13 18.56
CA SER A 21 1.66 61.83 18.18
C SER A 21 0.87 60.73 18.90
N GLN A 22 -0.45 60.71 18.69
CA GLN A 22 -1.08 59.41 18.54
C GLN A 22 -0.45 58.84 17.28
N GLY A 23 0.55 57.96 17.46
CA GLY A 23 0.88 57.03 16.38
C GLY A 23 -0.43 56.42 15.96
N ALA A 24 -0.79 56.59 14.68
CA ALA A 24 -1.81 55.77 14.10
C ALA A 24 -1.43 54.33 14.45
N LEU A 25 -2.21 53.71 15.34
CA LEU A 25 -2.26 52.27 15.44
C LEU A 25 -2.70 51.83 14.05
N CYS A 26 -1.72 51.56 13.18
CA CYS A 26 -1.99 51.03 11.86
C CYS A 26 -2.77 49.74 12.10
N ALA A 27 -3.98 49.65 11.56
CA ALA A 27 -4.73 48.41 11.57
C ALA A 27 -3.82 47.29 11.05
N PRO A 28 -3.92 46.05 11.59
CA PRO A 28 -3.07 44.96 11.11
C PRO A 28 -3.22 44.81 9.59
N ASP A 29 -2.09 44.77 8.87
CA ASP A 29 -2.08 44.61 7.43
C ASP A 29 -2.53 43.19 7.06
N TRP A 30 -3.74 43.09 6.50
CA TRP A 30 -4.33 41.82 6.10
C TRP A 30 -3.59 41.23 4.89
N PRO A 31 -3.16 39.95 4.92
CA PRO A 31 -2.45 39.31 3.81
C PRO A 31 -3.24 39.30 2.50
N VAL A 32 -4.57 39.23 2.60
CA VAL A 32 -5.52 39.30 1.48
C VAL A 32 -6.74 40.08 1.91
N ARG A 33 -7.20 41.01 1.07
CA ARG A 33 -8.43 41.79 1.28
C ARG A 33 -9.07 42.20 -0.05
N PRO A 34 -10.39 42.42 -0.10
CA PRO A 34 -11.00 43.06 -1.25
C PRO A 34 -10.57 44.53 -1.36
N ASP A 35 -10.48 45.05 -2.59
CA ASP A 35 -10.43 46.48 -2.89
C ASP A 35 -11.84 47.09 -2.91
N ASP A 36 -11.93 48.38 -3.22
CA ASP A 36 -13.21 49.12 -3.30
C ASP A 36 -14.17 48.57 -4.36
N ASN A 37 -13.66 47.79 -5.33
CA ASN A 37 -14.44 47.11 -6.37
C ASN A 37 -14.74 45.64 -6.04
N GLY A 38 -14.33 45.16 -4.86
CA GLY A 38 -14.53 43.77 -4.42
C GLY A 38 -13.48 42.77 -4.92
N LYS A 39 -12.46 43.22 -5.66
CA LYS A 39 -11.39 42.36 -6.19
C LYS A 39 -10.32 42.10 -5.13
N LEU A 40 -9.73 40.91 -5.09
CA LEU A 40 -8.70 40.60 -4.10
C LEU A 40 -7.37 41.31 -4.39
N VAL A 41 -6.83 41.93 -3.36
CA VAL A 41 -5.48 42.49 -3.29
C VAL A 41 -4.67 41.67 -2.29
N TYR A 42 -3.43 41.36 -2.68
CA TYR A 42 -2.52 40.50 -1.93
C TYR A 42 -1.35 41.32 -1.42
N ALA A 43 -1.11 41.28 -0.11
CA ALA A 43 0.14 41.77 0.45
C ALA A 43 1.26 40.78 0.16
N THR A 44 2.47 41.30 -0.07
CA THR A 44 3.68 40.50 -0.20
C THR A 44 4.62 40.79 0.95
N ASP A 45 5.33 39.78 1.44
CA ASP A 45 6.47 40.01 2.35
C ASP A 45 7.67 40.63 1.60
N GLU A 46 8.77 40.86 2.32
CA GLU A 46 10.00 41.47 1.78
C GLU A 46 10.65 40.64 0.65
N LEU A 47 10.37 39.34 0.58
CA LEU A 47 10.86 38.42 -0.45
C LEU A 47 9.85 38.20 -1.59
N GLY A 48 8.68 38.85 -1.51
CA GLY A 48 7.62 38.75 -2.51
C GLY A 48 6.63 37.60 -2.28
N ASN A 49 6.71 36.86 -1.17
CA ASN A 49 5.78 35.78 -0.87
C ASN A 49 4.40 36.34 -0.55
N ARG A 50 3.36 35.62 -1.01
CA ARG A 50 1.96 35.96 -0.74
C ARG A 50 1.12 34.72 -0.53
N VAL A 51 -0.09 34.93 -0.03
CA VAL A 51 -1.14 33.90 -0.01
C VAL A 51 -1.33 33.35 -1.43
N PRO A 52 -1.28 32.01 -1.63
CA PRO A 52 -1.48 31.40 -2.95
C PRO A 52 -2.89 31.67 -3.51
N ASP A 53 -2.99 31.59 -4.84
CA ASP A 53 -4.26 31.51 -5.56
C ASP A 53 -4.70 30.04 -5.65
N PHE A 54 -5.87 29.73 -5.10
CA PHE A 54 -6.45 28.38 -5.05
C PHE A 54 -7.54 28.17 -6.10
N SER A 55 -7.89 29.19 -6.90
CA SER A 55 -8.98 29.12 -7.87
C SER A 55 -8.77 28.08 -8.98
N SER A 56 -7.57 27.54 -9.12
CA SER A 56 -7.21 26.48 -10.07
C SER A 56 -7.45 25.07 -9.54
N CYS A 57 -7.94 24.92 -8.30
CA CYS A 57 -8.27 23.62 -7.73
C CYS A 57 -9.57 23.05 -8.33
N GLY A 58 -9.59 21.73 -8.55
CA GLY A 58 -10.78 21.00 -8.99
C GLY A 58 -10.74 20.56 -10.44
N TYR A 59 -11.82 19.91 -10.86
CA TYR A 59 -12.05 19.40 -12.22
C TYR A 59 -11.68 20.42 -13.29
N ALA A 60 -10.84 20.01 -14.26
CA ALA A 60 -10.36 20.86 -15.35
C ALA A 60 -9.72 22.18 -14.89
N GLY A 61 -9.07 22.17 -13.72
CA GLY A 61 -8.46 23.36 -13.13
C GLY A 61 -9.48 24.41 -12.67
N GLY A 62 -10.74 24.02 -12.45
CA GLY A 62 -11.85 24.94 -12.19
C GLY A 62 -12.36 25.70 -13.43
N ASP A 63 -11.72 25.54 -14.59
CA ASP A 63 -12.03 26.31 -15.80
C ASP A 63 -13.38 25.94 -16.41
N ARG A 64 -13.82 24.69 -16.22
CA ARG A 64 -15.05 24.14 -16.82
C ARG A 64 -15.99 23.57 -15.75
N PRO A 65 -17.32 23.65 -15.94
CA PRO A 65 -18.25 22.95 -15.04
C PRO A 65 -18.06 21.44 -15.16
N ILE A 66 -18.39 20.71 -14.11
CA ILE A 66 -18.43 19.25 -14.18
C ILE A 66 -19.52 18.86 -15.19
N PRO A 67 -19.20 18.08 -16.23
CA PRO A 67 -20.12 17.75 -17.31
C PRO A 67 -21.23 16.78 -16.83
N SER A 68 -22.22 16.56 -17.70
CA SER A 68 -23.19 15.48 -17.56
C SER A 68 -23.20 14.66 -18.85
N PRO A 69 -22.27 13.69 -19.00
CA PRO A 69 -22.21 12.86 -20.19
C PRO A 69 -23.51 12.07 -20.39
N ALA A 70 -23.85 11.82 -21.65
CA ALA A 70 -25.05 11.06 -22.01
C ALA A 70 -24.95 9.62 -21.50
N VAL A 71 -26.07 9.11 -20.98
CA VAL A 71 -26.19 7.71 -20.57
C VAL A 71 -26.16 6.80 -21.81
N LYS A 72 -25.34 5.75 -21.76
CA LYS A 72 -25.21 4.77 -22.85
C LYS A 72 -25.75 3.40 -22.46
N ILE A 73 -25.72 3.08 -21.17
CA ILE A 73 -26.23 1.81 -20.63
C ILE A 73 -27.04 2.11 -19.37
N PHE A 74 -28.23 1.50 -19.29
CA PHE A 74 -29.06 1.46 -18.10
C PHE A 74 -29.00 0.04 -17.52
N LEU A 75 -28.73 -0.08 -16.22
CA LEU A 75 -28.82 -1.34 -15.49
C LEU A 75 -29.88 -1.23 -14.39
N SER A 76 -30.68 -2.29 -14.24
CA SER A 76 -31.58 -2.51 -13.12
C SER A 76 -30.91 -3.47 -12.12
N PRO A 77 -31.18 -3.39 -10.81
CA PRO A 77 -30.61 -4.33 -9.83
C PRO A 77 -31.20 -5.73 -9.99
N GLU A 78 -30.44 -6.77 -9.65
CA GLU A 78 -30.92 -8.15 -9.60
C GLU A 78 -30.77 -8.73 -8.19
N ALA A 79 -31.46 -9.84 -7.90
CA ALA A 79 -31.37 -10.51 -6.59
C ALA A 79 -30.06 -11.32 -6.38
N ARG A 80 -29.03 -11.09 -7.20
CA ARG A 80 -27.74 -11.80 -7.20
C ARG A 80 -26.57 -10.80 -7.18
N GLU A 81 -25.34 -11.31 -7.12
CA GLU A 81 -24.13 -10.48 -7.26
C GLU A 81 -24.15 -9.72 -8.61
N ASP A 82 -24.01 -8.41 -8.56
CA ASP A 82 -24.09 -7.49 -9.70
C ASP A 82 -22.71 -7.01 -10.17
N GLY A 83 -21.64 -7.19 -9.38
CA GLY A 83 -20.32 -6.65 -9.64
C GLY A 83 -19.78 -6.97 -11.03
N ARG A 84 -19.86 -8.24 -11.46
CA ARG A 84 -19.47 -8.63 -12.83
C ARG A 84 -20.31 -7.93 -13.91
N ARG A 85 -21.62 -7.75 -13.67
CA ARG A 85 -22.55 -7.14 -14.63
C ARG A 85 -22.32 -5.63 -14.75
N ILE A 86 -22.08 -4.96 -13.62
CA ILE A 86 -21.72 -3.54 -13.57
C ILE A 86 -20.35 -3.33 -14.23
N GLN A 87 -19.35 -4.15 -13.92
CA GLN A 87 -18.03 -4.05 -14.54
C GLN A 87 -18.12 -4.25 -16.06
N ALA A 88 -18.88 -5.25 -16.54
CA ALA A 88 -19.08 -5.46 -17.97
C ALA A 88 -19.76 -4.26 -18.66
N ALA A 89 -20.67 -3.55 -17.99
CA ALA A 89 -21.25 -2.32 -18.51
C ALA A 89 -20.23 -1.17 -18.56
N ILE A 90 -19.41 -1.02 -17.51
CA ILE A 90 -18.30 -0.05 -17.50
C ILE A 90 -17.33 -0.34 -18.66
N ASP A 91 -16.95 -1.61 -18.85
CA ASP A 91 -16.05 -2.04 -19.92
C ASP A 91 -16.67 -1.80 -21.31
N SER A 92 -17.98 -2.04 -21.45
CA SER A 92 -18.71 -1.79 -22.69
C SER A 92 -18.72 -0.30 -23.05
N VAL A 93 -18.98 0.59 -22.09
CA VAL A 93 -18.89 2.05 -22.31
C VAL A 93 -17.44 2.45 -22.57
N SER A 94 -16.48 1.84 -21.89
CA SER A 94 -15.04 2.07 -22.09
C SER A 94 -14.58 1.76 -23.52
N ALA A 95 -15.26 0.84 -24.23
CA ALA A 95 -14.97 0.48 -25.61
C ALA A 95 -15.56 1.44 -26.66
N LEU A 96 -16.53 2.30 -26.30
CA LEU A 96 -17.16 3.26 -27.22
C LEU A 96 -16.19 4.37 -27.62
N GLN A 97 -16.28 4.89 -28.84
CA GLN A 97 -15.49 6.07 -29.21
C GLN A 97 -15.88 7.29 -28.35
N PRO A 98 -14.90 8.07 -27.86
CA PRO A 98 -15.21 9.31 -27.15
C PRO A 98 -15.84 10.34 -28.09
N ASP A 99 -16.71 11.18 -27.55
CA ASP A 99 -17.26 12.36 -28.24
C ASP A 99 -16.23 13.50 -28.35
N ASP A 100 -16.62 14.62 -28.98
CA ASP A 100 -15.77 15.80 -29.17
C ASP A 100 -15.30 16.43 -27.84
N ALA A 101 -16.02 16.17 -26.74
CA ALA A 101 -15.65 16.61 -25.40
C ALA A 101 -14.79 15.58 -24.64
N GLY A 102 -14.51 14.43 -25.25
CA GLY A 102 -13.69 13.35 -24.68
C GLY A 102 -14.46 12.29 -23.90
N PHE A 103 -15.80 12.30 -23.93
CA PHE A 103 -16.64 11.37 -23.17
C PHE A 103 -17.13 10.20 -24.00
N ARG A 104 -17.01 9.00 -23.45
CA ARG A 104 -17.59 7.76 -24.01
C ARG A 104 -19.03 7.59 -23.56
N GLY A 105 -19.33 8.05 -22.34
CA GLY A 105 -20.69 8.14 -21.80
C GLY A 105 -20.80 7.65 -20.35
N ALA A 106 -22.03 7.52 -19.87
CA ALA A 106 -22.34 7.07 -18.52
C ALA A 106 -23.01 5.68 -18.50
N VAL A 107 -22.66 4.89 -17.48
CA VAL A 107 -23.45 3.74 -17.02
C VAL A 107 -24.37 4.24 -15.91
N LEU A 108 -25.68 4.20 -16.15
CA LEU A 108 -26.69 4.55 -15.16
C LEU A 108 -27.23 3.31 -14.46
N LEU A 109 -27.02 3.24 -13.15
CA LEU A 109 -27.64 2.26 -12.27
C LEU A 109 -28.98 2.81 -11.79
N ARG A 110 -30.09 2.18 -12.21
CA ARG A 110 -31.43 2.53 -11.75
C ARG A 110 -31.55 2.33 -10.24
N ALA A 111 -32.57 2.97 -9.65
CA ALA A 111 -32.85 2.89 -8.22
C ALA A 111 -32.94 1.44 -7.72
N GLY A 112 -32.43 1.21 -6.51
CA GLY A 112 -32.37 -0.09 -5.85
C GLY A 112 -30.97 -0.45 -5.37
N GLU A 113 -30.82 -1.68 -4.90
CA GLU A 113 -29.60 -2.16 -4.25
C GLU A 113 -28.84 -3.12 -5.17
N TYR A 114 -27.55 -2.86 -5.35
CA TYR A 114 -26.64 -3.69 -6.13
C TYR A 114 -25.60 -4.32 -5.21
N GLN A 115 -25.38 -5.62 -5.34
CA GLN A 115 -24.40 -6.33 -4.50
C GLN A 115 -23.09 -6.51 -5.25
N VAL A 116 -21.98 -6.04 -4.68
CA VAL A 116 -20.67 -6.08 -5.34
C VAL A 116 -19.64 -6.74 -4.44
N ALA A 117 -19.16 -7.92 -4.84
CA ALA A 117 -18.22 -8.74 -4.07
C ALA A 117 -16.75 -8.40 -4.32
N ASP A 118 -16.42 -7.65 -5.37
CA ASP A 118 -15.07 -7.18 -5.74
C ASP A 118 -15.01 -5.64 -5.90
N ASP A 119 -13.93 -5.07 -6.43
CA ASP A 119 -13.86 -3.63 -6.75
C ASP A 119 -14.36 -3.34 -8.17
N LEU A 120 -15.06 -2.22 -8.35
CA LEU A 120 -15.41 -1.67 -9.67
C LEU A 120 -14.28 -0.79 -10.18
N ARG A 121 -13.86 -0.98 -11.43
CA ARG A 121 -12.66 -0.35 -12.01
C ARG A 121 -13.02 0.56 -13.18
N LEU A 122 -12.67 1.83 -13.09
CA LEU A 122 -12.73 2.80 -14.17
C LEU A 122 -11.31 3.07 -14.68
N THR A 123 -10.88 2.32 -15.68
CA THR A 123 -9.51 2.37 -16.24
C THR A 123 -9.42 3.09 -17.58
N ALA A 124 -10.54 3.56 -18.14
CA ALA A 124 -10.61 4.30 -19.39
C ALA A 124 -11.12 5.73 -19.17
N SER A 125 -10.60 6.68 -19.96
CA SER A 125 -11.05 8.07 -19.97
C SER A 125 -12.47 8.24 -20.50
N GLY A 126 -13.18 9.24 -20.00
CA GLY A 126 -14.50 9.66 -20.49
C GLY A 126 -15.67 8.79 -20.01
N VAL A 127 -15.51 8.01 -18.94
CA VAL A 127 -16.51 7.05 -18.44
C VAL A 127 -17.05 7.49 -17.08
N VAL A 128 -18.37 7.47 -16.93
CA VAL A 128 -19.05 7.86 -15.69
C VAL A 128 -19.89 6.71 -15.14
N LEU A 129 -19.78 6.45 -13.83
CA LEU A 129 -20.73 5.60 -13.10
C LEU A 129 -21.73 6.50 -12.36
N ARG A 130 -22.99 6.44 -12.77
CA ARG A 130 -24.08 7.29 -12.27
C ARG A 130 -25.15 6.43 -11.62
N GLY A 131 -25.68 6.85 -10.48
CA GLY A 131 -26.91 6.30 -9.92
C GLY A 131 -28.13 7.16 -10.20
N ALA A 132 -29.31 6.65 -9.85
CA ALA A 132 -30.56 7.38 -9.91
C ALA A 132 -30.75 8.33 -8.71
N GLY A 133 -29.70 8.71 -7.98
CA GLY A 133 -29.73 9.57 -6.80
C GLY A 133 -29.29 8.85 -5.51
N ALA A 134 -28.72 9.59 -4.56
CA ALA A 134 -28.32 9.10 -3.24
C ALA A 134 -29.38 9.31 -2.15
N ALA A 135 -30.59 9.78 -2.49
CA ALA A 135 -31.67 9.96 -1.51
C ALA A 135 -32.38 8.63 -1.20
N ALA A 136 -33.28 8.62 -0.21
CA ALA A 136 -34.14 7.47 0.04
C ALA A 136 -34.91 7.08 -1.23
N GLY A 137 -34.88 5.80 -1.61
CA GLY A 137 -35.43 5.30 -2.87
C GLY A 137 -34.52 5.48 -4.10
N GLY A 138 -33.26 5.90 -3.89
CA GLY A 138 -32.24 6.01 -4.94
C GLY A 138 -31.42 4.73 -5.15
N THR A 139 -30.21 4.89 -5.67
CA THR A 139 -29.27 3.78 -5.97
C THR A 139 -28.31 3.55 -4.81
N THR A 140 -28.15 2.30 -4.40
CA THR A 140 -27.15 1.87 -3.42
C THR A 140 -26.31 0.73 -3.97
N ILE A 141 -24.98 0.89 -3.97
CA ILE A 141 -24.04 -0.20 -4.20
C ILE A 141 -23.54 -0.68 -2.84
N ILE A 142 -23.76 -1.96 -2.54
CA ILE A 142 -23.36 -2.61 -1.30
C ILE A 142 -22.08 -3.41 -1.58
N ALA A 143 -20.96 -3.00 -0.98
CA ALA A 143 -19.73 -3.78 -0.98
C ALA A 143 -19.91 -5.02 -0.10
N LYS A 144 -20.06 -6.17 -0.73
CA LYS A 144 -20.15 -7.48 -0.08
C LYS A 144 -18.76 -8.12 0.06
N GLY A 145 -18.68 -9.09 0.95
CA GLY A 145 -17.49 -9.89 1.20
C GLY A 145 -16.50 -9.24 2.17
N VAL A 146 -15.49 -10.02 2.52
CA VAL A 146 -14.53 -9.74 3.58
C VAL A 146 -13.23 -9.10 3.10
N GLY A 147 -13.24 -8.59 1.86
CA GLY A 147 -12.06 -8.01 1.22
C GLY A 147 -11.79 -6.58 1.69
N ARG A 148 -10.58 -6.33 2.21
CA ARG A 148 -10.08 -4.99 2.57
C ARG A 148 -9.65 -4.20 1.33
N ARG A 149 -10.63 -3.79 0.52
CA ARG A 149 -10.47 -3.08 -0.75
C ARG A 149 -11.24 -1.75 -0.77
N PRO A 150 -11.02 -0.86 -1.75
CA PRO A 150 -12.02 0.12 -2.13
C PRO A 150 -13.18 -0.54 -2.89
N LEU A 151 -14.38 0.03 -2.80
CA LEU A 151 -15.50 -0.38 -3.63
C LEU A 151 -15.33 0.09 -5.09
N VAL A 152 -14.76 1.28 -5.30
CA VAL A 152 -14.47 1.83 -6.64
C VAL A 152 -13.01 2.27 -6.75
N ARG A 153 -12.34 1.84 -7.83
CA ARG A 153 -11.01 2.29 -8.22
C ARG A 153 -11.06 3.06 -9.53
N ILE A 154 -10.45 4.24 -9.55
CA ILE A 154 -10.29 5.05 -10.76
C ILE A 154 -8.81 5.13 -11.12
N GLY A 155 -8.52 4.89 -12.40
CA GLY A 155 -7.18 4.84 -12.96
C GLY A 155 -6.45 3.53 -12.69
N ARG A 156 -5.31 3.37 -13.37
CA ARG A 156 -4.52 2.14 -13.32
C ARG A 156 -3.80 2.02 -11.97
N GLN A 157 -3.61 0.79 -11.51
CA GLN A 157 -2.74 0.49 -10.37
C GLN A 157 -1.36 0.07 -10.89
N GLY A 158 -0.32 0.37 -10.13
CA GLY A 158 1.06 0.05 -10.49
C GLY A 158 2.04 1.11 -10.01
N PRO A 159 3.35 0.78 -9.97
CA PRO A 159 4.38 1.77 -9.70
C PRO A 159 4.24 2.94 -10.68
N GLN A 160 4.49 4.15 -10.19
CA GLN A 160 4.62 5.30 -11.08
C GLN A 160 5.71 4.97 -12.10
N GLU A 161 5.39 4.92 -13.40
CA GLU A 161 6.44 4.87 -14.41
C GLU A 161 7.41 6.02 -14.12
N ALA A 162 8.69 5.70 -14.02
CA ALA A 162 9.73 6.64 -13.63
C ALA A 162 9.63 7.88 -14.52
N SER A 163 9.09 8.97 -13.96
CA SER A 163 9.11 10.31 -14.51
C SER A 163 8.79 10.36 -16.02
N GLY A 164 7.51 10.60 -16.37
CA GLY A 164 7.12 11.05 -17.70
C GLY A 164 7.85 12.33 -18.19
N SER A 165 8.74 12.92 -17.38
CA SER A 165 9.62 14.01 -17.78
C SER A 165 10.55 13.59 -18.93
N ARG A 166 10.50 14.34 -20.02
CA ARG A 166 11.33 14.17 -21.23
C ARG A 166 12.26 15.37 -21.41
N GLY A 167 13.34 15.18 -22.15
CA GLY A 167 14.33 16.24 -22.40
C GLY A 167 15.25 16.52 -21.21
N LYS A 168 16.14 17.51 -21.35
CA LYS A 168 17.04 17.93 -20.27
C LYS A 168 16.30 18.91 -19.33
N PRO A 169 16.37 18.75 -17.99
CA PRO A 169 15.87 19.76 -17.07
C PRO A 169 16.53 21.12 -17.35
N VAL A 170 15.71 22.17 -17.42
CA VAL A 170 16.16 23.56 -17.56
C VAL A 170 16.19 24.19 -16.17
N ALA A 171 17.29 24.86 -15.83
CA ALA A 171 17.41 25.55 -14.55
C ALA A 171 16.53 26.81 -14.52
N ILE A 172 15.94 27.05 -13.36
CA ILE A 172 15.32 28.34 -13.03
C ILE A 172 16.45 29.31 -12.67
N ALA A 173 16.49 30.44 -13.36
CA ALA A 173 17.55 31.44 -13.26
C ALA A 173 17.32 32.48 -12.15
N ASP A 174 16.11 32.55 -11.58
CA ASP A 174 15.82 33.40 -10.44
C ASP A 174 16.52 32.89 -9.17
N ALA A 175 17.24 33.78 -8.47
CA ALA A 175 17.85 33.45 -7.19
C ALA A 175 16.80 33.09 -6.11
N TYR A 176 15.62 33.72 -6.22
CA TYR A 176 14.46 33.49 -5.38
C TYR A 176 13.17 33.58 -6.20
N VAL A 177 12.37 32.52 -6.21
CA VAL A 177 11.00 32.54 -6.72
C VAL A 177 10.03 32.49 -5.54
N PRO A 178 9.16 33.52 -5.37
CA PRO A 178 8.30 33.60 -4.20
C PRO A 178 7.14 32.59 -4.22
N VAL A 179 6.65 32.27 -3.03
CA VAL A 179 5.37 31.56 -2.83
C VAL A 179 4.24 32.35 -3.48
N GLY A 180 3.41 31.67 -4.29
CA GLY A 180 2.34 32.31 -5.05
C GLY A 180 2.77 32.79 -6.44
N ALA A 181 4.04 32.62 -6.83
CA ALA A 181 4.50 32.98 -8.17
C ALA A 181 3.93 32.04 -9.25
N THR A 182 3.49 32.63 -10.36
CA THR A 182 3.18 31.91 -11.61
C THR A 182 4.21 32.18 -12.71
N ARG A 183 5.14 33.12 -12.50
CA ARG A 183 6.16 33.48 -13.49
C ARG A 183 7.52 32.96 -13.04
N LEU A 184 8.22 32.29 -13.95
CA LEU A 184 9.57 31.76 -13.73
C LEU A 184 10.50 32.29 -14.82
N ARG A 185 11.66 32.81 -14.44
CA ARG A 185 12.75 33.08 -15.39
C ARG A 185 13.63 31.85 -15.52
N LEU A 186 13.89 31.45 -16.75
CA LEU A 186 14.71 30.29 -17.10
C LEU A 186 16.03 30.72 -17.74
N GLU A 187 16.96 29.78 -17.86
CA GLU A 187 18.11 29.97 -18.74
C GLU A 187 17.66 30.19 -20.20
N GLN A 188 18.44 30.95 -20.97
CA GLN A 188 18.15 31.26 -22.37
C GLN A 188 18.07 29.99 -23.23
N ASN A 189 17.29 30.04 -24.32
CA ASN A 189 17.09 28.92 -25.26
C ASN A 189 16.49 27.65 -24.62
N HIS A 190 15.61 27.80 -23.63
CA HIS A 190 14.96 26.71 -22.90
C HIS A 190 14.06 25.79 -23.75
N GLY A 191 13.65 26.21 -24.95
CA GLY A 191 12.87 25.39 -25.88
C GLY A 191 11.39 25.18 -25.54
N LEU A 192 10.94 25.52 -24.31
CA LEU A 192 9.53 25.48 -23.90
C LEU A 192 8.62 26.43 -24.71
N GLN A 193 7.38 26.01 -24.93
CA GLN A 193 6.34 26.70 -25.68
C GLN A 193 5.04 26.81 -24.88
N THR A 194 4.16 27.73 -25.31
CA THR A 194 2.81 27.83 -24.74
C THR A 194 2.02 26.54 -25.01
N GLY A 195 1.36 26.01 -23.98
CA GLY A 195 0.65 24.74 -24.02
C GLY A 195 1.47 23.54 -23.54
N ASP A 196 2.79 23.68 -23.38
CA ASP A 196 3.63 22.59 -22.88
C ASP A 196 3.19 22.18 -21.46
N ARG A 197 3.07 20.87 -21.27
CA ARG A 197 3.00 20.26 -19.94
C ARG A 197 4.41 20.16 -19.38
N VAL A 198 4.59 20.59 -18.15
CA VAL A 198 5.89 20.66 -17.49
C VAL A 198 5.81 20.16 -16.05
N VAL A 199 6.91 19.63 -15.54
CA VAL A 199 7.13 19.43 -14.11
C VAL A 199 8.12 20.47 -13.63
N VAL A 200 7.73 21.26 -12.65
CA VAL A 200 8.63 22.11 -11.88
C VAL A 200 9.07 21.31 -10.65
N VAL A 201 10.38 21.16 -10.45
CA VAL A 201 10.95 20.40 -9.34
C VAL A 201 11.77 21.32 -8.45
N ARG A 202 11.43 21.30 -7.16
CA ARG A 202 12.26 21.86 -6.09
C ARG A 202 12.93 20.71 -5.32
N PRO A 203 14.28 20.61 -5.34
CA PRO A 203 14.98 19.58 -4.60
C PRO A 203 14.92 19.82 -3.09
N SER A 204 14.96 18.72 -2.34
CA SER A 204 15.12 18.71 -0.89
C SER A 204 16.57 18.46 -0.54
N THR A 205 17.42 19.48 -0.68
CA THR A 205 18.86 19.35 -0.40
C THR A 205 19.16 19.28 1.08
N ASP A 206 20.35 18.77 1.41
CA ASP A 206 20.86 18.72 2.78
C ASP A 206 20.89 20.09 3.48
N ALA A 207 21.23 21.15 2.73
CA ALA A 207 21.24 22.52 3.24
C ALA A 207 19.84 23.00 3.65
N TRP A 208 18.82 22.70 2.83
CA TRP A 208 17.44 23.04 3.16
C TRP A 208 16.91 22.26 4.36
N ILE A 209 17.16 20.95 4.37
CA ILE A 209 16.72 20.09 5.49
C ILE A 209 17.38 20.55 6.80
N ALA A 210 18.66 20.94 6.76
CA ALA A 210 19.34 21.53 7.91
C ALA A 210 18.70 22.85 8.35
N ALA A 211 18.38 23.75 7.41
CA ALA A 211 17.71 25.03 7.70
C ALA A 211 16.33 24.84 8.34
N LEU A 212 15.61 23.77 8.00
CA LEU A 212 14.32 23.42 8.60
C LEU A 212 14.43 22.79 10.00
N GLY A 213 15.63 22.40 10.45
CA GLY A 213 15.79 21.52 11.61
C GLY A 213 15.23 20.11 11.38
N ALA A 214 15.00 19.73 10.12
CA ALA A 214 14.34 18.46 9.74
C ALA A 214 15.30 17.25 9.71
N ARG A 215 16.47 17.38 10.35
CA ARG A 215 17.41 16.27 10.66
C ARG A 215 17.40 15.86 12.14
N ALA A 216 16.59 16.52 12.97
CA ALA A 216 16.55 16.27 14.41
C ALA A 216 16.17 14.80 14.71
N THR A 217 16.56 14.28 15.88
CA THR A 217 16.20 12.93 16.32
C THR A 217 14.69 12.71 16.20
N GLY A 218 14.27 11.70 15.45
CA GLY A 218 12.85 11.43 15.16
C GLY A 218 12.29 12.12 13.90
N VAL A 219 13.01 13.09 13.33
CA VAL A 219 12.72 13.75 12.04
C VAL A 219 13.86 13.43 11.08
N GLY A 220 13.84 12.22 10.52
CA GLY A 220 14.93 11.67 9.70
C GLY A 220 14.81 12.02 8.22
N TRP A 221 14.66 13.30 7.85
CA TRP A 221 14.68 13.65 6.43
C TRP A 221 16.11 13.54 5.89
N ARG A 222 16.22 13.00 4.67
CA ARG A 222 17.46 12.88 3.90
C ARG A 222 17.28 13.57 2.55
N ALA A 223 18.38 13.96 1.91
CA ALA A 223 18.31 14.60 0.60
C ALA A 223 17.46 13.79 -0.40
N GLY A 224 16.65 14.47 -1.21
CA GLY A 224 15.77 13.84 -2.20
C GLY A 224 14.45 13.30 -1.63
N ARG A 225 14.31 13.16 -0.30
CA ARG A 225 13.13 12.51 0.32
C ARG A 225 11.85 13.33 0.17
N CYS A 226 11.97 14.65 0.19
CA CYS A 226 10.87 15.62 0.21
C CYS A 226 10.95 16.59 -0.98
N ASP A 227 11.39 16.08 -2.14
CA ASP A 227 11.38 16.85 -3.38
C ASP A 227 9.94 17.19 -3.74
N ILE A 228 9.69 18.46 -4.06
CA ILE A 228 8.35 18.93 -4.42
C ILE A 228 8.27 18.99 -5.93
N ARG A 229 7.21 18.41 -6.48
CA ARG A 229 6.99 18.29 -7.92
C ARG A 229 5.64 18.89 -8.28
N TRP A 230 5.65 20.01 -8.99
CA TRP A 230 4.43 20.64 -9.49
C TRP A 230 4.26 20.37 -10.97
N GLU A 231 3.18 19.68 -11.33
CA GLU A 231 2.76 19.56 -12.72
C GLU A 231 1.94 20.79 -13.14
N ARG A 232 2.39 21.44 -14.21
CA ARG A 232 1.86 22.71 -14.70
C ARG A 232 1.74 22.72 -16.21
N ILE A 233 0.98 23.69 -16.71
CA ILE A 233 0.87 24.02 -18.13
C ILE A 233 1.46 25.42 -18.34
N ILE A 234 2.28 25.59 -19.38
CA ILE A 234 2.79 26.90 -19.77
C ILE A 234 1.65 27.70 -20.44
N LYS A 235 1.16 28.75 -19.77
CA LYS A 235 0.15 29.68 -20.31
C LYS A 235 0.72 30.68 -21.30
N SER A 236 1.97 31.11 -21.12
CA SER A 236 2.65 32.01 -22.05
C SER A 236 4.17 31.95 -21.91
N VAL A 237 4.88 32.36 -22.96
CA VAL A 237 6.34 32.49 -23.01
C VAL A 237 6.69 33.89 -23.51
N ASP A 238 7.50 34.62 -22.75
CA ASP A 238 8.05 35.94 -23.09
C ASP A 238 9.56 35.95 -22.89
N GLY A 239 10.31 35.70 -23.97
CA GLY A 239 11.76 35.52 -23.93
C GLY A 239 12.15 34.37 -23.00
N ALA A 240 12.85 34.68 -21.91
CA ALA A 240 13.27 33.72 -20.89
C ALA A 240 12.26 33.53 -19.75
N VAL A 241 11.13 34.24 -19.77
CA VAL A 241 10.11 34.17 -18.72
C VAL A 241 8.94 33.33 -19.20
N VAL A 242 8.58 32.32 -18.41
CA VAL A 242 7.39 31.49 -18.65
C VAL A 242 6.33 31.77 -17.60
N THR A 243 5.05 31.75 -17.99
CA THR A 243 3.91 31.85 -17.07
C THR A 243 3.21 30.49 -16.95
N LEU A 244 3.00 30.02 -15.73
CA LEU A 244 2.35 28.77 -15.36
C LEU A 244 0.82 28.95 -15.22
N ASP A 245 0.07 27.86 -15.35
CA ASP A 245 -1.39 27.82 -15.15
C ASP A 245 -1.83 27.97 -13.69
N ALA A 246 -0.99 27.56 -12.74
CA ALA A 246 -1.24 27.68 -11.30
C ALA A 246 0.06 28.03 -10.56
N PRO A 247 -0.01 28.71 -9.40
CA PRO A 247 1.17 29.15 -8.68
C PRO A 247 1.98 27.98 -8.10
N ILE A 248 3.28 28.20 -7.88
CA ILE A 248 4.07 27.34 -6.97
C ILE A 248 3.75 27.69 -5.52
N THR A 249 3.82 26.68 -4.65
CA THR A 249 3.36 26.79 -3.25
C THR A 249 4.47 26.66 -2.21
N THR A 250 5.71 26.48 -2.66
CA THR A 250 6.92 26.58 -1.84
C THR A 250 7.94 27.39 -2.62
N ALA A 251 8.64 28.30 -1.96
CA ALA A 251 9.66 29.11 -2.60
C ALA A 251 10.77 28.24 -3.21
N ILE A 252 11.29 28.69 -4.35
CA ILE A 252 12.46 28.11 -4.99
C ILE A 252 13.64 29.04 -4.71
N GLU A 253 14.70 28.51 -4.11
CA GLU A 253 15.81 29.29 -3.59
C GLU A 253 17.13 28.72 -4.09
N GLU A 254 17.95 29.53 -4.76
CA GLU A 254 19.25 29.11 -5.30
C GLU A 254 20.16 28.52 -4.20
N ARG A 255 20.18 29.15 -3.02
CA ARG A 255 20.96 28.68 -1.85
C ARG A 255 20.62 27.26 -1.38
N PHE A 256 19.46 26.74 -1.77
CA PHE A 256 19.00 25.39 -1.44
C PHE A 256 19.00 24.45 -2.64
N GLY A 257 19.68 24.81 -3.72
CA GLY A 257 19.81 24.02 -4.95
C GLY A 257 18.96 24.53 -6.12
N GLY A 258 18.28 25.66 -5.95
CA GLY A 258 17.44 26.26 -6.99
C GLY A 258 16.25 25.36 -7.33
N GLY A 259 15.83 25.40 -8.59
CA GLY A 259 14.76 24.56 -9.11
C GLY A 259 14.94 24.31 -10.59
N THR A 260 14.26 23.29 -11.08
CA THR A 260 14.29 22.93 -12.50
C THR A 260 12.89 22.83 -13.06
N ILE A 261 12.78 23.04 -14.37
CA ILE A 261 11.57 22.82 -15.14
C ILE A 261 11.89 21.89 -16.29
N GLN A 262 11.02 20.92 -16.55
CA GLN A 262 11.23 19.94 -17.60
C GLN A 262 9.90 19.62 -18.27
N THR A 263 9.90 19.44 -19.60
CA THR A 263 8.71 18.97 -20.33
C THR A 263 8.27 17.62 -19.79
N HIS A 264 6.97 17.44 -19.65
CA HIS A 264 6.34 16.21 -19.22
C HIS A 264 5.56 15.61 -20.39
N ALA A 265 5.77 14.33 -20.66
CA ALA A 265 5.05 13.60 -21.68
C ALA A 265 3.53 13.64 -21.40
N PRO A 266 2.69 13.53 -22.45
CA PRO A 266 1.29 13.17 -22.27
C PRO A 266 1.21 11.94 -21.36
N THR A 267 0.41 12.04 -20.30
CA THR A 267 0.28 10.98 -19.30
C THR A 267 -0.70 9.93 -19.82
N ASP A 268 -0.53 8.68 -19.39
CA ASP A 268 -1.51 7.60 -19.62
C ASP A 268 -2.66 7.65 -18.59
N ARG A 269 -2.84 8.79 -17.92
CA ARG A 269 -3.86 8.99 -16.89
C ARG A 269 -5.26 8.81 -17.46
N VAL A 270 -6.12 8.23 -16.65
CA VAL A 270 -7.56 8.30 -16.88
C VAL A 270 -8.01 9.75 -16.74
N THR A 271 -8.71 10.27 -17.74
CA THR A 271 -9.22 11.64 -17.75
C THR A 271 -10.74 11.70 -17.91
N GLY A 272 -11.40 12.67 -17.29
CA GLY A 272 -12.84 12.85 -17.48
C GLY A 272 -13.68 11.67 -16.99
N ALA A 273 -13.29 11.03 -15.89
CA ALA A 273 -14.08 9.98 -15.25
C ALA A 273 -14.77 10.49 -13.98
N GLY A 274 -15.95 9.93 -13.68
CA GLY A 274 -16.79 10.43 -12.59
C GLY A 274 -17.63 9.37 -11.90
N ILE A 275 -17.85 9.55 -10.60
CA ILE A 275 -18.79 8.77 -9.78
C ILE A 275 -19.83 9.74 -9.21
N GLU A 276 -21.11 9.47 -9.45
CA GLU A 276 -22.14 10.43 -9.07
C GLU A 276 -23.50 9.84 -8.71
N ASP A 277 -24.23 10.58 -7.87
CA ASP A 277 -25.66 10.38 -7.60
C ASP A 277 -26.02 8.98 -7.06
N LEU A 278 -25.28 8.48 -6.06
CA LEU A 278 -25.51 7.16 -5.48
C LEU A 278 -25.03 7.04 -4.03
N THR A 279 -25.46 5.99 -3.36
CA THR A 279 -24.92 5.55 -2.07
C THR A 279 -23.93 4.40 -2.30
N LEU A 280 -22.74 4.52 -1.72
CA LEU A 280 -21.78 3.44 -1.55
C LEU A 280 -21.84 3.00 -0.09
N ARG A 281 -22.13 1.72 0.16
CA ARG A 281 -22.27 1.16 1.51
C ARG A 281 -21.38 -0.06 1.66
N SER A 282 -20.58 -0.11 2.72
CA SER A 282 -19.90 -1.34 3.12
C SER A 282 -20.85 -2.24 3.90
N ASP A 283 -20.87 -3.54 3.58
CA ASP A 283 -21.49 -4.56 4.41
C ASP A 283 -20.54 -4.88 5.56
N CYS A 284 -20.99 -4.74 6.81
CA CYS A 284 -20.17 -4.92 8.00
C CYS A 284 -20.84 -5.93 8.94
N ASP A 285 -20.04 -6.62 9.76
CA ASP A 285 -20.56 -7.46 10.85
C ASP A 285 -21.21 -6.60 11.93
N ALA A 286 -22.55 -6.60 11.98
CA ALA A 286 -23.31 -5.86 12.97
C ALA A 286 -23.04 -6.30 14.43
N ALA A 287 -22.50 -7.51 14.65
CA ALA A 287 -22.11 -7.97 15.97
C ALA A 287 -20.76 -7.40 16.43
N ASN A 288 -19.95 -6.87 15.51
CA ASN A 288 -18.65 -6.28 15.80
C ASN A 288 -18.60 -4.80 15.36
N PRO A 289 -18.78 -3.82 16.28
CA PRO A 289 -18.73 -2.39 15.94
C PRO A 289 -17.32 -1.90 15.55
N ARG A 290 -16.30 -2.76 15.66
CA ARG A 290 -14.93 -2.53 15.21
C ARG A 290 -14.52 -3.50 14.09
N ASP A 291 -15.49 -4.06 13.37
CA ASP A 291 -15.22 -4.90 12.22
C ASP A 291 -14.28 -4.18 11.22
N GLU A 292 -13.34 -4.93 10.66
CA GLU A 292 -12.42 -4.46 9.63
C GLU A 292 -12.34 -5.42 8.45
N GLU A 293 -13.09 -6.52 8.49
CA GLU A 293 -13.18 -7.53 7.44
C GLU A 293 -14.29 -7.17 6.45
N HIS A 294 -14.16 -5.98 5.89
CA HIS A 294 -15.08 -5.43 4.90
C HIS A 294 -14.36 -4.36 4.05
N SER A 295 -15.10 -3.65 3.20
CA SER A 295 -14.53 -2.62 2.33
C SER A 295 -13.97 -1.44 3.14
N TRP A 296 -12.74 -1.02 2.81
CA TRP A 296 -12.04 0.05 3.52
C TRP A 296 -12.29 1.43 2.91
N TYR A 297 -12.44 1.54 1.60
CA TYR A 297 -12.68 2.85 0.98
C TYR A 297 -13.90 2.83 0.06
N GLY A 298 -14.59 3.97 -0.05
CA GLY A 298 -15.59 4.16 -1.08
C GLY A 298 -14.94 4.29 -2.45
N VAL A 299 -14.13 5.33 -2.63
CA VAL A 299 -13.41 5.62 -3.88
C VAL A 299 -11.92 5.80 -3.61
N VAL A 300 -11.08 5.11 -4.37
CA VAL A 300 -9.64 5.38 -4.48
C VAL A 300 -9.31 5.77 -5.91
N ALA A 301 -8.64 6.90 -6.11
CA ALA A 301 -8.18 7.33 -7.42
C ALA A 301 -6.65 7.45 -7.45
N ASN A 302 -6.02 6.92 -8.49
CA ASN A 302 -4.60 7.11 -8.78
C ASN A 302 -4.38 7.14 -10.29
N HIS A 303 -3.29 7.74 -10.78
CA HIS A 303 -3.02 7.82 -12.22
C HIS A 303 -4.22 8.36 -13.01
N ALA A 304 -4.75 9.48 -12.54
CA ALA A 304 -5.98 10.05 -13.09
C ALA A 304 -6.02 11.57 -12.95
N GLU A 305 -6.63 12.26 -13.92
CA GLU A 305 -6.79 13.71 -13.89
C GLU A 305 -8.16 14.16 -14.39
N ASP A 306 -8.57 15.39 -14.09
CA ASP A 306 -9.88 15.93 -14.48
C ASP A 306 -11.02 14.98 -14.07
N LEU A 307 -11.09 14.66 -12.77
CA LEU A 307 -12.05 13.72 -12.19
C LEU A 307 -13.09 14.41 -11.32
N TRP A 308 -14.21 13.72 -11.08
CA TRP A 308 -15.14 14.12 -10.04
C TRP A 308 -15.79 12.97 -9.25
N VAL A 309 -16.10 13.26 -7.99
CA VAL A 309 -16.99 12.45 -7.14
C VAL A 309 -18.03 13.40 -6.60
N ARG A 310 -19.29 13.29 -7.04
CA ARG A 310 -20.32 14.28 -6.65
C ARG A 310 -21.62 13.66 -6.18
N ARG A 311 -22.20 14.22 -5.11
CA ARG A 311 -23.49 13.78 -4.57
C ARG A 311 -23.49 12.29 -4.21
N VAL A 312 -22.42 11.84 -3.57
CA VAL A 312 -22.25 10.46 -3.12
C VAL A 312 -22.39 10.37 -1.59
N ARG A 313 -23.17 9.40 -1.12
CA ARG A 313 -23.20 9.02 0.30
C ARG A 313 -22.32 7.78 0.51
N PHE A 314 -21.46 7.82 1.51
CA PHE A 314 -20.56 6.75 1.91
C PHE A 314 -20.96 6.26 3.31
N GLU A 315 -21.18 4.96 3.47
CA GLU A 315 -21.64 4.35 4.72
C GLU A 315 -20.77 3.15 5.11
N GLY A 316 -20.32 3.08 6.36
CA GLY A 316 -19.71 1.87 6.94
C GLY A 316 -18.24 1.62 6.59
N PHE A 317 -17.58 2.43 5.76
CA PHE A 317 -16.19 2.18 5.34
C PHE A 317 -15.17 2.34 6.48
N ALA A 318 -14.20 1.41 6.57
CA ALA A 318 -13.19 1.41 7.63
C ALA A 318 -12.06 2.44 7.44
N GLY A 319 -11.57 2.56 6.21
CA GLY A 319 -10.50 3.47 5.81
C GLY A 319 -10.97 4.91 5.57
N GLY A 320 -12.04 5.12 4.80
CA GLY A 320 -12.61 6.45 4.53
C GLY A 320 -13.46 6.55 3.27
N ALA A 321 -13.97 7.74 2.96
CA ALA A 321 -14.83 7.96 1.79
C ALA A 321 -14.02 8.03 0.48
N VAL A 322 -13.07 8.97 0.39
CA VAL A 322 -12.29 9.24 -0.83
C VAL A 322 -10.81 9.40 -0.51
N LEU A 323 -9.97 8.61 -1.18
CA LEU A 323 -8.52 8.75 -1.19
C LEU A 323 -8.02 9.09 -2.60
N LEU A 324 -7.47 10.28 -2.77
CA LEU A 324 -6.79 10.72 -3.99
C LEU A 324 -5.29 10.52 -3.80
N ARG A 325 -4.68 9.68 -4.64
CA ARG A 325 -3.25 9.35 -4.54
C ARG A 325 -2.36 10.36 -5.27
N ASP A 326 -1.06 10.19 -5.12
CA ASP A 326 0.02 11.06 -5.57
C ASP A 326 0.02 11.35 -7.08
N ALA A 327 -0.42 10.40 -7.92
CA ALA A 327 -0.52 10.62 -9.36
C ALA A 327 -1.90 11.15 -9.80
N THR A 328 -2.60 11.87 -8.91
CA THR A 328 -3.87 12.55 -9.23
C THR A 328 -3.71 14.06 -9.38
N ARG A 329 -4.48 14.65 -10.31
CA ARG A 329 -4.50 16.10 -10.58
C ARG A 329 -5.89 16.58 -10.99
N HIS A 330 -6.27 17.82 -10.64
CA HIS A 330 -7.57 18.40 -11.07
C HIS A 330 -8.78 17.52 -10.70
N VAL A 331 -9.02 17.31 -9.41
CA VAL A 331 -10.12 16.47 -8.93
C VAL A 331 -11.09 17.29 -8.09
N THR A 332 -12.38 17.21 -8.38
CA THR A 332 -13.44 17.77 -7.52
C THR A 332 -14.19 16.67 -6.78
N VAL A 333 -14.21 16.70 -5.45
CA VAL A 333 -15.13 15.92 -4.62
C VAL A 333 -16.15 16.89 -4.05
N GLU A 334 -17.42 16.80 -4.45
CA GLU A 334 -18.43 17.77 -4.02
C GLU A 334 -19.75 17.18 -3.55
N ASP A 335 -20.38 17.84 -2.57
CA ASP A 335 -21.69 17.47 -2.05
C ASP A 335 -21.73 16.01 -1.54
N CYS A 336 -20.70 15.58 -0.79
CA CYS A 336 -20.55 14.21 -0.32
C CYS A 336 -20.77 14.06 1.19
N LEU A 337 -21.28 12.88 1.60
CA LEU A 337 -21.53 12.53 3.00
C LEU A 337 -20.76 11.25 3.38
N ALA A 338 -19.91 11.30 4.40
CA ALA A 338 -19.25 10.13 4.98
C ALA A 338 -19.86 9.81 6.36
N LEU A 339 -20.54 8.68 6.49
CA LEU A 339 -21.43 8.38 7.61
C LEU A 339 -21.13 7.02 8.24
N SER A 340 -21.36 6.94 9.54
CA SER A 340 -21.36 5.67 10.31
C SER A 340 -20.15 4.75 10.01
N PRO A 341 -18.89 5.23 10.18
CA PRO A 341 -17.71 4.40 9.92
C PRO A 341 -17.63 3.22 10.91
N VAL A 342 -17.28 2.03 10.40
CA VAL A 342 -17.04 0.81 11.19
C VAL A 342 -15.58 0.43 11.03
N SER A 343 -14.83 0.43 12.14
CA SER A 343 -13.41 0.06 12.21
C SER A 343 -12.91 0.10 13.66
N GLU A 344 -11.71 -0.40 13.93
CA GLU A 344 -10.95 0.01 15.12
C GLU A 344 -10.75 1.55 15.11
N PRO A 345 -10.76 2.22 16.28
CA PRO A 345 -10.34 3.62 16.38
C PRO A 345 -8.81 3.72 16.36
N GLY A 346 -8.19 3.34 15.26
CA GLY A 346 -6.73 3.22 15.11
C GLY A 346 -6.15 3.96 13.91
N GLY A 347 -4.82 4.03 13.84
CA GLY A 347 -4.10 4.73 12.76
C GLY A 347 -4.47 4.23 11.37
N TYR A 348 -4.53 5.16 10.40
CA TYR A 348 -4.85 4.90 8.99
C TYR A 348 -6.26 4.34 8.73
N ARG A 349 -7.18 4.54 9.68
CA ARG A 349 -8.63 4.30 9.54
C ARG A 349 -9.38 5.61 9.65
N ARG A 350 -10.57 5.68 9.06
CA ARG A 350 -11.47 6.84 9.10
C ARG A 350 -10.79 8.15 8.67
N HIS A 351 -9.93 8.06 7.65
CA HIS A 351 -9.39 9.19 6.91
C HIS A 351 -10.36 9.51 5.77
N ASN A 352 -11.38 10.33 6.04
CA ASN A 352 -12.56 10.39 5.17
C ASN A 352 -12.28 11.04 3.80
N TYR A 353 -11.69 12.22 3.78
CA TYR A 353 -11.37 12.94 2.55
C TYR A 353 -9.87 13.28 2.53
N MET A 354 -9.09 12.45 1.84
CA MET A 354 -7.64 12.50 1.83
C MET A 354 -7.09 12.75 0.43
N THR A 355 -6.08 13.61 0.30
CA THR A 355 -5.36 13.83 -0.97
C THR A 355 -3.85 13.82 -0.81
N ASN A 356 -3.18 13.12 -1.72
CA ASN A 356 -1.74 13.18 -1.97
C ASN A 356 -1.44 13.86 -3.32
N GLY A 357 -2.47 14.17 -4.11
CA GLY A 357 -2.35 14.80 -5.42
C GLY A 357 -2.27 16.31 -5.35
N GLY A 358 -2.35 16.96 -6.52
CA GLY A 358 -2.31 18.42 -6.64
C GLY A 358 -3.52 19.02 -7.35
N LEU A 359 -3.83 20.29 -7.08
CA LEU A 359 -4.95 21.02 -7.68
C LEU A 359 -6.29 20.32 -7.40
N THR A 360 -6.48 19.82 -6.19
CA THR A 360 -7.70 19.11 -5.76
C THR A 360 -8.64 20.02 -4.97
N LEU A 361 -9.94 19.83 -5.16
CA LEU A 361 -11.01 20.57 -4.51
C LEU A 361 -11.97 19.60 -3.80
N PHE A 362 -12.13 19.77 -2.49
CA PHE A 362 -13.20 19.16 -1.70
C PHE A 362 -14.20 20.26 -1.34
N LEU A 363 -15.42 20.19 -1.87
CA LEU A 363 -16.41 21.26 -1.78
C LEU A 363 -17.70 20.74 -1.17
N ARG A 364 -18.10 21.26 0.00
CA ARG A 364 -19.30 20.81 0.71
C ARG A 364 -19.25 19.31 1.01
N CYS A 365 -18.21 18.90 1.72
CA CYS A 365 -18.05 17.54 2.21
C CYS A 365 -18.37 17.48 3.71
N PHE A 366 -19.20 16.51 4.09
CA PHE A 366 -19.53 16.21 5.49
C PHE A 366 -18.95 14.86 5.89
N ALA A 367 -18.44 14.76 7.11
CA ALA A 367 -18.03 13.51 7.73
C ALA A 367 -18.45 13.45 9.19
N GLU A 368 -18.63 12.25 9.74
CA GLU A 368 -18.85 12.05 11.17
C GLU A 368 -17.96 10.94 11.75
N GLN A 369 -17.51 11.12 13.00
CA GLN A 369 -16.71 10.15 13.75
C GLN A 369 -15.40 9.71 13.07
N GLY A 370 -14.86 10.54 12.19
CA GLY A 370 -13.56 10.34 11.55
C GLY A 370 -12.38 10.56 12.50
N ILE A 371 -11.20 10.08 12.10
CA ILE A 371 -9.94 10.37 12.80
C ILE A 371 -9.24 11.53 12.11
N HIS A 372 -9.11 11.48 10.78
CA HIS A 372 -8.57 12.58 9.98
C HIS A 372 -9.55 12.87 8.84
N ASP A 373 -10.55 13.72 9.10
CA ASP A 373 -11.66 13.93 8.17
C ASP A 373 -11.23 14.67 6.89
N PHE A 374 -10.37 15.68 7.03
CA PHE A 374 -9.82 16.46 5.91
C PHE A 374 -8.30 16.44 5.97
N GLY A 375 -7.68 15.52 5.21
CA GLY A 375 -6.27 15.19 5.32
C GLY A 375 -5.47 15.43 4.05
N VAL A 376 -4.18 15.74 4.20
CA VAL A 376 -3.23 15.88 3.08
C VAL A 376 -1.95 15.12 3.36
N GLY A 377 -1.45 14.36 2.37
CA GLY A 377 -0.31 13.46 2.53
C GLY A 377 1.03 13.99 2.05
N HIS A 378 1.98 13.06 1.87
CA HIS A 378 3.41 13.36 1.71
C HIS A 378 3.68 14.17 0.44
N CYS A 379 4.23 15.37 0.64
CA CYS A 379 4.68 16.30 -0.38
C CYS A 379 3.60 16.61 -1.43
N ALA A 380 2.32 16.55 -1.04
CA ALA A 380 1.20 16.86 -1.91
C ALA A 380 1.39 18.28 -2.47
N PRO A 381 1.54 18.43 -3.80
CA PRO A 381 1.87 19.71 -4.41
C PRO A 381 0.61 20.58 -4.49
N GLY A 382 0.58 21.68 -3.74
CA GLY A 382 -0.52 22.62 -3.85
C GLY A 382 -0.54 23.40 -5.19
N PRO A 383 -1.55 24.27 -5.38
CA PRO A 383 -2.64 24.51 -4.44
C PRO A 383 -3.59 23.31 -4.30
N ASN A 384 -4.15 23.11 -3.10
CA ASN A 384 -5.23 22.15 -2.79
C ASN A 384 -6.25 22.86 -1.88
N ALA A 385 -7.54 22.57 -1.99
CA ALA A 385 -8.58 23.30 -1.25
C ALA A 385 -9.66 22.39 -0.65
N PHE A 386 -9.97 22.61 0.63
CA PHE A 386 -11.18 22.15 1.31
C PHE A 386 -12.07 23.35 1.58
N VAL A 387 -13.27 23.36 1.01
CA VAL A 387 -14.16 24.53 0.97
C VAL A 387 -15.54 24.17 1.49
N ASN A 388 -15.98 24.86 2.54
CA ASN A 388 -17.29 24.67 3.18
C ASN A 388 -17.51 23.22 3.65
N CYS A 389 -16.54 22.66 4.38
CA CYS A 389 -16.58 21.28 4.85
C CYS A 389 -16.84 21.18 6.37
N TYR A 390 -17.45 20.08 6.82
CA TYR A 390 -17.79 19.89 8.24
C TYR A 390 -17.51 18.46 8.72
N ALA A 391 -16.70 18.32 9.77
CA ALA A 391 -16.49 17.09 10.51
C ALA A 391 -17.25 17.13 11.83
N ALA A 392 -18.19 16.22 12.05
CA ALA A 392 -19.02 16.14 13.25
C ALA A 392 -18.53 15.04 14.20
N ARG A 393 -18.39 15.35 15.49
CA ARG A 393 -17.89 14.42 16.51
C ARG A 393 -16.58 13.72 16.07
N ALA A 394 -15.65 14.50 15.53
CA ALA A 394 -14.34 14.03 15.11
C ALA A 394 -13.59 13.41 16.30
N ARG A 395 -12.77 12.38 16.03
CA ARG A 395 -11.99 11.63 17.03
C ARG A 395 -10.49 11.91 16.94
N GLY A 396 -10.07 12.71 15.96
CA GLY A 396 -8.70 13.13 15.75
C GLY A 396 -8.66 14.43 14.94
N ASP A 397 -7.46 14.99 14.80
CA ASP A 397 -7.26 16.27 14.15
C ASP A 397 -7.38 16.19 12.61
N SER A 398 -7.75 17.30 11.97
CA SER A 398 -7.63 17.44 10.50
C SER A 398 -6.42 18.31 10.13
N GLY A 399 -5.99 18.23 8.87
CA GLY A 399 -4.84 18.97 8.35
C GLY A 399 -3.82 18.07 7.63
N PRO A 400 -2.67 18.62 7.21
CA PRO A 400 -1.56 17.84 6.68
C PRO A 400 -1.01 16.82 7.67
N LEU A 401 -0.91 15.56 7.23
CA LEU A 401 -0.60 14.38 8.06
C LEU A 401 0.83 13.84 7.85
N GLU A 402 1.38 14.00 6.66
CA GLU A 402 2.72 13.52 6.28
C GLU A 402 3.62 14.71 5.87
N SER A 403 4.84 14.46 5.41
CA SER A 403 5.84 15.52 5.21
C SER A 403 5.44 16.55 4.16
N TRP A 404 5.51 17.83 4.51
CA TRP A 404 5.59 18.98 3.61
C TRP A 404 4.47 19.08 2.55
N ALA A 405 3.21 18.92 2.94
CA ALA A 405 2.11 19.41 2.10
C ALA A 405 2.18 20.95 2.06
N SER A 406 2.26 21.53 0.86
CA SER A 406 2.41 22.97 0.72
C SER A 406 1.26 23.62 -0.04
N GLY A 407 0.78 24.78 0.41
CA GLY A 407 -0.32 25.49 -0.24
C GLY A 407 -1.64 24.75 -0.13
N VAL A 408 -2.10 24.49 1.09
CA VAL A 408 -3.44 23.93 1.35
C VAL A 408 -4.34 25.02 1.91
N LEU A 409 -5.51 25.20 1.31
CA LEU A 409 -6.57 26.07 1.80
C LEU A 409 -7.62 25.25 2.54
N PHE A 410 -7.90 25.64 3.79
CA PHE A 410 -9.11 25.29 4.51
C PHE A 410 -9.97 26.54 4.56
N ASP A 411 -11.07 26.56 3.83
CA ASP A 411 -11.96 27.71 3.69
C ASP A 411 -13.35 27.36 4.19
N ASN A 412 -13.83 28.04 5.24
CA ASN A 412 -15.10 27.72 5.91
C ASN A 412 -15.15 26.27 6.43
N VAL A 413 -14.02 25.71 6.89
CA VAL A 413 -13.95 24.35 7.43
C VAL A 413 -14.26 24.36 8.92
N ARG A 414 -15.13 23.43 9.34
CA ARG A 414 -15.56 23.28 10.73
C ARG A 414 -15.21 21.88 11.23
N ILE A 415 -14.54 21.81 12.37
CA ILE A 415 -14.19 20.57 13.08
C ILE A 415 -14.88 20.59 14.44
N ASP A 416 -15.89 19.74 14.62
CA ASP A 416 -16.59 19.55 15.89
C ASP A 416 -16.01 18.33 16.62
N GLY A 417 -15.43 18.56 17.80
CA GLY A 417 -14.88 17.52 18.68
C GLY A 417 -13.37 17.28 18.57
N ALA A 418 -12.65 18.02 17.72
CA ALA A 418 -11.20 17.87 17.56
C ALA A 418 -10.49 19.14 17.04
N ASP A 419 -9.18 19.02 16.79
CA ASP A 419 -8.28 20.10 16.41
C ASP A 419 -8.14 20.24 14.88
N LEU A 420 -7.69 21.41 14.43
CA LEU A 420 -7.18 21.65 13.07
C LEU A 420 -5.71 22.03 13.13
N CYS A 421 -4.85 21.22 12.51
CA CYS A 421 -3.40 21.23 12.74
C CYS A 421 -2.59 21.47 11.45
N ILE A 422 -1.74 22.50 11.46
CA ILE A 422 -0.65 22.73 10.52
C ILE A 422 0.66 22.86 11.31
N VAL A 423 1.34 21.74 11.52
CA VAL A 423 2.37 21.60 12.58
C VAL A 423 3.62 20.86 12.10
N ASN A 424 4.66 20.85 12.94
CA ASN A 424 5.68 19.80 12.89
C ASN A 424 5.18 18.57 13.66
N ARG A 425 4.93 17.47 12.95
CA ARG A 425 4.47 16.19 13.51
C ARG A 425 5.60 15.30 14.04
N TRP A 426 6.84 15.77 13.94
CA TRP A 426 8.03 15.06 14.35
C TRP A 426 8.10 13.64 13.74
N GLY A 427 8.02 12.61 14.56
CA GLY A 427 8.06 11.21 14.15
C GLY A 427 6.69 10.51 14.07
N GLN A 428 5.57 11.23 14.06
CA GLN A 428 4.22 10.64 14.11
C GLN A 428 3.31 11.14 12.96
N PRO A 429 3.17 10.40 11.85
CA PRO A 429 3.78 9.10 11.56
C PRO A 429 5.29 9.18 11.31
N ALA A 430 5.97 8.03 11.31
CA ALA A 430 7.42 7.94 11.19
C ALA A 430 7.97 8.74 9.99
N GLY A 431 8.86 9.69 10.27
CA GLY A 431 9.46 10.56 9.26
C GLY A 431 8.56 11.69 8.74
N ALA A 432 7.43 12.00 9.39
CA ALA A 432 6.56 13.10 8.99
C ALA A 432 7.28 14.46 9.02
N GLY A 433 7.86 14.87 10.15
CA GLY A 433 8.50 16.18 10.31
C GLY A 433 7.51 17.33 10.15
N TRP A 434 7.97 18.43 9.55
CA TRP A 434 7.09 19.53 9.15
C TRP A 434 6.04 19.04 8.16
N SER A 435 4.76 18.99 8.56
CA SER A 435 3.70 18.45 7.70
C SER A 435 3.09 19.50 6.78
N ALA A 436 3.18 20.78 7.14
CA ALA A 436 2.51 21.87 6.46
C ALA A 436 3.46 23.05 6.17
N ALA A 437 3.29 23.69 5.01
CA ALA A 437 3.99 24.92 4.65
C ALA A 437 3.11 25.80 3.74
N ASN A 438 3.08 27.12 3.96
CA ASN A 438 2.34 28.04 3.09
C ASN A 438 0.83 27.72 2.99
N CYS A 439 0.25 27.17 4.05
CA CYS A 439 -1.16 26.82 4.16
C CYS A 439 -1.99 27.98 4.73
N VAL A 440 -3.27 28.00 4.39
CA VAL A 440 -4.22 29.07 4.76
C VAL A 440 -5.45 28.46 5.40
N LEU A 441 -5.79 28.92 6.60
CA LEU A 441 -7.06 28.64 7.27
C LEU A 441 -7.88 29.94 7.20
N TRP A 442 -8.99 29.89 6.47
CA TRP A 442 -9.89 31.02 6.25
C TRP A 442 -11.26 30.70 6.82
N GLN A 443 -11.81 31.56 7.69
CA GLN A 443 -13.17 31.37 8.25
C GLN A 443 -13.37 30.01 8.96
N CYS A 444 -12.32 29.46 9.57
CA CYS A 444 -12.32 28.09 10.13
C CYS A 444 -12.79 28.04 11.59
N GLN A 445 -13.34 26.89 11.99
CA GLN A 445 -13.77 26.64 13.37
C GLN A 445 -13.28 25.26 13.84
N ALA A 446 -12.74 25.18 15.06
CA ALA A 446 -12.28 23.95 15.69
C ALA A 446 -12.22 24.11 17.21
N SER A 447 -12.00 23.02 17.96
CA SER A 447 -11.70 23.13 19.40
C SER A 447 -10.40 23.92 19.62
N VAL A 448 -9.35 23.52 18.91
CA VAL A 448 -8.04 24.18 18.92
C VAL A 448 -7.53 24.29 17.48
N ILE A 449 -6.93 25.43 17.13
CA ILE A 449 -6.13 25.57 15.91
C ILE A 449 -4.65 25.61 16.31
N ARG A 450 -3.89 24.61 15.88
CA ARG A 450 -2.44 24.54 16.06
C ARG A 450 -1.77 24.88 14.74
N ALA A 451 -1.17 26.05 14.65
CA ALA A 451 -0.56 26.53 13.41
C ALA A 451 0.83 27.13 13.65
N PHE A 452 1.85 26.49 13.07
CA PHE A 452 3.25 26.87 13.25
C PHE A 452 3.94 27.13 11.91
N ASN A 453 4.87 28.07 11.89
CA ASN A 453 5.69 28.37 10.72
C ASN A 453 6.93 27.47 10.67
N PRO A 454 7.16 26.73 9.57
CA PRO A 454 8.47 26.15 9.31
C PRO A 454 9.51 27.26 9.13
N PRO A 455 10.80 27.05 9.45
CA PRO A 455 11.83 28.10 9.35
C PRO A 455 11.99 28.79 7.99
N THR A 456 11.46 28.21 6.91
CA THR A 456 11.56 28.74 5.53
C THR A 456 10.20 28.98 4.87
N ALA A 457 9.11 28.97 5.64
CA ALA A 457 7.75 29.10 5.12
C ALA A 457 6.82 29.80 6.13
N GLN A 458 5.68 30.30 5.66
CA GLN A 458 4.72 31.02 6.50
C GLN A 458 3.32 30.44 6.33
N ASN A 459 2.63 30.19 7.42
CA ASN A 459 1.24 29.76 7.44
C ASN A 459 0.33 30.92 7.89
N TRP A 460 -0.94 30.90 7.45
CA TRP A 460 -1.93 31.94 7.75
C TRP A 460 -3.21 31.37 8.34
N VAL A 461 -3.73 32.02 9.38
CA VAL A 461 -5.01 31.73 10.05
C VAL A 461 -5.80 33.03 10.15
N LEU A 462 -6.84 33.16 9.32
CA LEU A 462 -7.55 34.42 9.04
C LEU A 462 -9.05 34.23 9.24
N GLY A 463 -9.63 34.94 10.20
CA GLY A 463 -11.04 34.80 10.59
C GLY A 463 -11.32 33.41 11.15
N TYR A 464 -11.28 33.21 12.46
CA TYR A 464 -11.37 31.86 13.02
C TYR A 464 -12.03 31.80 14.40
N TRP A 465 -12.65 30.66 14.71
CA TRP A 465 -13.24 30.37 16.03
C TRP A 465 -12.60 29.11 16.60
N ALA A 466 -11.53 29.30 17.36
CA ALA A 466 -10.83 28.25 18.09
C ALA A 466 -9.91 28.88 19.15
N GLU A 467 -9.39 28.05 20.06
CA GLU A 467 -8.21 28.42 20.84
C GLU A 467 -6.97 28.37 19.91
N PRO A 468 -6.23 29.49 19.72
CA PRO A 468 -5.06 29.52 18.85
C PRO A 468 -3.79 29.09 19.57
N PHE A 469 -2.97 28.25 18.93
CA PHE A 469 -1.61 27.94 19.36
C PHE A 469 -0.63 27.94 18.19
N GLY A 470 0.52 28.58 18.40
CA GLY A 470 1.66 28.58 17.48
C GLY A 470 2.02 29.98 17.01
N ASP A 471 2.90 30.04 16.01
CA ASP A 471 3.55 31.27 15.52
C ASP A 471 3.19 31.60 14.06
N ALA A 472 2.18 30.93 13.49
CA ALA A 472 1.56 31.36 12.24
C ALA A 472 0.97 32.78 12.34
N VAL A 473 0.61 33.37 11.18
CA VAL A 473 -0.10 34.66 11.18
C VAL A 473 -1.54 34.43 11.61
N PHE A 474 -1.90 34.84 12.84
CA PHE A 474 -3.27 34.78 13.35
C PHE A 474 -3.92 36.17 13.31
N LEU A 475 -5.03 36.32 12.57
CA LEU A 475 -5.82 37.54 12.49
C LEU A 475 -7.33 37.23 12.53
N GLY A 476 -8.12 38.07 13.18
CA GLY A 476 -9.58 37.93 13.24
C GLY A 476 -10.07 36.78 14.13
N GLN A 477 -9.54 36.67 15.36
CA GLN A 477 -10.04 35.69 16.32
C GLN A 477 -11.48 36.01 16.72
N SER A 478 -12.37 35.04 16.56
CA SER A 478 -13.81 35.15 16.80
C SER A 478 -14.50 36.25 15.97
N GLU A 479 -13.91 36.62 14.84
CA GLU A 479 -14.41 37.66 13.94
C GLU A 479 -14.66 37.11 12.53
N PHE A 480 -15.68 37.67 11.88
CA PHE A 480 -15.92 37.43 10.46
C PHE A 480 -15.07 38.37 9.61
N VAL A 481 -14.47 37.84 8.57
CA VAL A 481 -13.61 38.54 7.61
C VAL A 481 -14.27 38.58 6.24
N LYS A 482 -13.93 39.59 5.44
CA LYS A 482 -14.40 39.71 4.05
C LYS A 482 -13.24 39.38 3.10
N PRO A 483 -13.48 38.61 2.03
CA PRO A 483 -14.75 37.96 1.67
C PRO A 483 -15.11 36.76 2.57
N LEU A 484 -16.37 36.31 2.50
CA LEU A 484 -16.85 35.14 3.26
C LEU A 484 -16.08 33.87 2.89
N SER A 485 -15.72 33.70 1.62
CA SER A 485 -14.85 32.62 1.14
C SER A 485 -13.74 33.19 0.26
N LEU A 486 -12.51 32.85 0.59
CA LEU A 486 -11.34 33.19 -0.20
C LEU A 486 -11.38 32.46 -1.54
N TYR A 487 -11.65 31.15 -1.54
CA TYR A 487 -11.71 30.34 -2.76
C TYR A 487 -12.76 30.86 -3.74
N GLN A 488 -13.99 31.12 -3.25
CA GLN A 488 -15.07 31.63 -4.08
C GLN A 488 -14.68 32.94 -4.77
N THR A 489 -14.08 33.87 -4.02
CA THR A 489 -13.72 35.19 -4.54
C THR A 489 -12.55 35.09 -5.53
N GLN A 490 -11.57 34.22 -5.27
CA GLN A 490 -10.49 33.94 -6.22
C GLN A 490 -11.02 33.35 -7.54
N VAL A 491 -12.01 32.45 -7.47
CA VAL A 491 -12.71 31.96 -8.67
C VAL A 491 -13.44 33.09 -9.39
N GLY A 492 -14.09 34.00 -8.66
CA GLY A 492 -14.73 35.19 -9.21
C GLY A 492 -13.77 36.11 -9.95
N ASP A 493 -12.63 36.43 -9.34
CA ASP A 493 -11.59 37.27 -9.93
C ASP A 493 -11.01 36.66 -11.21
N ARG A 494 -10.96 35.32 -11.30
CA ARG A 494 -10.37 34.60 -12.44
C ARG A 494 -11.36 34.28 -13.55
N LEU A 495 -12.58 33.87 -13.20
CA LEU A 495 -13.57 33.28 -14.12
C LEU A 495 -14.93 33.99 -14.13
N GLY A 496 -15.13 35.00 -13.27
CA GLY A 496 -16.37 35.77 -13.15
C GLY A 496 -17.36 35.25 -12.11
N GLU A 497 -18.30 36.12 -11.73
CA GLU A 497 -19.25 35.92 -10.63
C GLU A 497 -20.11 34.65 -10.77
N ALA A 498 -20.61 34.36 -11.98
CA ALA A 498 -21.42 33.16 -12.23
C ALA A 498 -20.69 31.84 -11.88
N ARG A 499 -19.36 31.79 -12.02
CA ARG A 499 -18.55 30.62 -11.64
C ARG A 499 -18.28 30.61 -10.13
N ALA A 500 -18.14 31.78 -9.52
CA ALA A 500 -17.98 31.93 -8.07
C ALA A 500 -19.21 31.43 -7.30
N GLU A 501 -20.43 31.74 -7.77
CA GLU A 501 -21.67 31.33 -7.10
C GLU A 501 -21.82 29.81 -6.93
N ALA A 502 -21.21 29.01 -7.83
CA ALA A 502 -21.23 27.55 -7.75
C ALA A 502 -20.51 26.97 -6.52
N ALA A 503 -19.58 27.73 -5.91
CA ALA A 503 -18.96 27.34 -4.63
C ALA A 503 -19.96 27.42 -3.46
N GLY A 504 -20.99 28.27 -3.56
CA GLY A 504 -21.98 28.50 -2.53
C GLY A 504 -23.20 27.55 -2.55
N PRO A 505 -24.18 27.80 -1.65
CA PRO A 505 -24.14 28.79 -0.57
C PRO A 505 -23.26 28.33 0.60
N PHE A 506 -22.71 29.28 1.34
CA PHE A 506 -22.00 29.06 2.61
C PHE A 506 -22.99 29.17 3.77
N LEU A 507 -22.74 28.45 4.87
CA LEU A 507 -23.61 28.47 6.05
C LEU A 507 -23.23 29.53 7.09
N LEU A 508 -22.08 30.17 6.91
CA LEU A 508 -21.71 31.32 7.73
C LEU A 508 -22.59 32.49 7.29
N ASP A 509 -23.44 32.95 8.21
CA ASP A 509 -24.28 34.15 8.05
C ASP A 509 -23.85 35.14 9.16
N PRO A 510 -22.90 36.05 8.87
CA PRO A 510 -22.39 37.00 9.87
C PRO A 510 -23.51 37.91 10.37
N VAL A 511 -23.80 37.88 11.67
CA VAL A 511 -24.80 38.77 12.27
C VAL A 511 -24.28 40.22 12.23
N GLU A 512 -25.09 41.16 11.72
CA GLU A 512 -24.70 42.56 11.52
C GLU A 512 -24.37 43.34 12.81
N SER A 513 -24.79 42.86 14.00
CA SER A 513 -24.53 43.56 15.27
C SER A 513 -24.34 42.62 16.45
N THR A 514 -23.22 42.76 17.15
CA THR A 514 -22.96 42.18 18.48
C THR A 514 -23.66 42.94 19.61
N ASN A 515 -24.37 44.04 19.29
CA ASN A 515 -25.19 44.85 20.19
C ASN A 515 -26.53 45.18 19.52
N PRO A 516 -27.46 44.21 19.42
CA PRO A 516 -28.70 44.39 18.68
C PRO A 516 -29.61 45.44 19.34
N THR A 517 -30.28 46.24 18.52
CA THR A 517 -31.44 47.03 18.96
C THR A 517 -32.57 46.11 19.43
N VAL A 518 -33.54 46.63 20.19
CA VAL A 518 -34.72 45.84 20.63
C VAL A 518 -35.44 45.20 19.43
N GLU A 519 -35.61 45.95 18.34
CA GLU A 519 -36.26 45.43 17.12
C GLU A 519 -35.44 44.30 16.46
N GLN A 520 -34.10 44.43 16.41
CA GLN A 520 -33.23 43.36 15.91
C GLN A 520 -33.28 42.12 16.82
N ALA A 521 -33.30 42.31 18.14
CA ALA A 521 -33.43 41.22 19.10
C ALA A 521 -34.78 40.50 18.97
N GLU A 522 -35.89 41.22 18.78
CA GLU A 522 -37.21 40.63 18.50
C GLU A 522 -37.20 39.80 17.19
N LYS A 523 -36.54 40.30 16.13
CA LYS A 523 -36.32 39.54 14.89
C LYS A 523 -35.48 38.29 15.14
N PHE A 524 -34.41 38.38 15.94
CA PHE A 524 -33.58 37.22 16.30
C PHE A 524 -34.38 36.19 17.10
N VAL A 525 -35.19 36.61 18.09
CA VAL A 525 -36.08 35.73 18.85
C VAL A 525 -37.09 35.05 17.94
N ALA A 526 -37.75 35.79 17.04
CA ALA A 526 -38.66 35.19 16.07
C ALA A 526 -37.94 34.15 15.19
N SER A 527 -36.74 34.47 14.68
CA SER A 527 -35.93 33.56 13.87
C SER A 527 -35.44 32.31 14.63
N SER A 528 -35.26 32.40 15.95
CA SER A 528 -34.79 31.28 16.79
C SER A 528 -35.80 30.13 16.90
N THR A 529 -37.06 30.36 16.53
CA THR A 529 -38.09 29.31 16.42
C THR A 529 -37.93 28.44 15.18
N HIS A 530 -37.09 28.85 14.22
CA HIS A 530 -36.78 28.09 13.02
C HIS A 530 -35.47 27.31 13.19
N ARG A 531 -35.44 26.08 12.68
CA ARG A 531 -34.24 25.25 12.69
C ARG A 531 -33.20 25.83 11.71
N THR A 532 -32.01 26.16 12.21
CA THR A 532 -30.90 26.64 11.39
C THR A 532 -30.50 25.60 10.33
N PRO A 533 -30.25 26.02 9.07
CA PRO A 533 -29.71 25.13 8.05
C PRO A 533 -28.36 24.52 8.46
N THR A 534 -28.15 23.24 8.17
CA THR A 534 -26.88 22.53 8.41
C THR A 534 -26.23 22.13 7.10
N LEU A 535 -24.92 21.88 7.08
CA LEU A 535 -24.22 21.46 5.86
C LEU A 535 -24.75 20.14 5.35
N ARG A 536 -24.92 19.18 6.25
CA ARG A 536 -25.57 17.91 5.93
C ARG A 536 -26.95 18.12 5.31
N GLY A 537 -27.79 18.98 5.91
CA GLY A 537 -29.12 19.29 5.37
C GLY A 537 -29.09 19.95 3.99
N LEU A 538 -28.11 20.83 3.74
CA LEU A 538 -27.87 21.44 2.43
C LEU A 538 -27.47 20.39 1.39
N ILE A 539 -26.50 19.53 1.71
CA ILE A 539 -26.06 18.43 0.83
C ILE A 539 -27.23 17.48 0.54
N GLU A 540 -27.99 17.07 1.56
CA GLU A 540 -29.17 16.21 1.40
C GLU A 540 -30.27 16.88 0.55
N ALA A 541 -30.44 18.19 0.64
CA ALA A 541 -31.36 18.93 -0.23
C ALA A 541 -30.88 18.94 -1.69
N ARG A 542 -29.57 19.11 -1.94
CA ARG A 542 -28.98 19.03 -3.28
C ARG A 542 -29.10 17.63 -3.87
N MET A 543 -28.80 16.59 -3.10
CA MET A 543 -29.01 15.18 -3.49
C MET A 543 -30.46 14.90 -3.88
N ARG A 544 -31.44 15.38 -3.10
CA ARG A 544 -32.88 15.22 -3.42
C ARG A 544 -33.31 15.96 -4.68
N ARG A 545 -32.73 17.13 -4.97
CA ARG A 545 -33.01 17.88 -6.21
C ARG A 545 -32.52 17.12 -7.43
N ALA A 546 -31.29 16.58 -7.37
CA ALA A 546 -30.72 15.76 -8.43
C ALA A 546 -31.55 14.49 -8.70
N HIS A 547 -31.93 13.76 -7.64
CA HIS A 547 -32.78 12.56 -7.74
C HIS A 547 -34.07 12.77 -8.56
N ARG A 548 -34.76 13.91 -8.37
CA ARG A 548 -36.00 14.20 -9.10
C ARG A 548 -35.80 14.42 -10.61
N SER A 549 -34.67 14.99 -11.01
CA SER A 549 -34.35 15.22 -12.43
C SER A 549 -34.12 13.92 -13.20
N GLU A 550 -33.52 12.91 -12.54
CA GLU A 550 -33.15 11.63 -13.18
C GLU A 550 -34.33 10.65 -13.31
N ILE A 551 -35.36 10.76 -12.46
CA ILE A 551 -36.63 10.00 -12.61
C ILE A 551 -37.31 10.34 -13.95
N GLU A 552 -37.12 11.57 -14.46
CA GLU A 552 -37.70 12.02 -15.72
C GLU A 552 -36.95 11.45 -16.95
N ASP A 553 -35.65 11.18 -16.85
CA ASP A 553 -34.82 10.62 -17.93
C ASP A 553 -34.91 9.07 -18.03
N ALA A 554 -35.20 8.39 -16.91
CA ALA A 554 -35.24 6.92 -16.80
C ALA A 554 -36.38 6.21 -17.58
N ALA A 555 -37.21 6.96 -18.32
CA ALA A 555 -38.33 6.44 -19.13
C ALA A 555 -37.90 5.69 -20.43
N HIS A 556 -36.58 5.59 -20.70
CA HIS A 556 -36.04 4.92 -21.88
C HIS A 556 -35.67 3.45 -21.57
N GLY A 557 -36.01 2.55 -22.51
CA GLY A 557 -35.91 1.09 -22.36
C GLY A 557 -34.51 0.57 -22.08
N GLU A 558 -34.42 -0.65 -21.54
CA GLU A 558 -33.15 -1.31 -21.22
C GLU A 558 -32.32 -1.55 -22.49
N SER A 559 -31.05 -1.15 -22.45
CA SER A 559 -30.05 -1.49 -23.46
C SER A 559 -28.95 -2.32 -22.79
N ILE A 560 -29.17 -3.63 -22.71
CA ILE A 560 -28.21 -4.58 -22.18
C ILE A 560 -27.31 -5.04 -23.34
N PRO A 561 -25.97 -4.96 -23.24
CA PRO A 561 -25.11 -5.70 -24.15
C PRO A 561 -25.36 -7.20 -23.94
N SER A 562 -25.85 -7.88 -24.97
CA SER A 562 -25.96 -9.34 -25.01
C SER A 562 -24.58 -9.97 -25.24
N SER A 563 -23.67 -9.82 -24.29
CA SER A 563 -22.44 -10.62 -24.27
C SER A 563 -21.77 -10.46 -22.92
N THR A 564 -22.15 -11.29 -21.96
CA THR A 564 -21.18 -11.76 -20.98
C THR A 564 -20.15 -12.56 -21.77
N PRO A 565 -18.84 -12.23 -21.75
CA PRO A 565 -17.84 -13.16 -22.23
C PRO A 565 -18.04 -14.46 -21.45
N ALA A 566 -18.35 -15.55 -22.15
CA ALA A 566 -18.37 -16.85 -21.52
C ALA A 566 -16.99 -17.07 -20.87
N GLU A 567 -16.97 -17.44 -19.58
CA GLU A 567 -15.78 -18.00 -18.97
C GLU A 567 -15.31 -19.11 -19.92
N LYS A 568 -14.11 -18.95 -20.49
CA LYS A 568 -13.45 -20.10 -21.08
C LYS A 568 -13.30 -21.08 -19.92
N GLU A 569 -14.00 -22.20 -19.99
CA GLU A 569 -13.66 -23.38 -19.19
C GLU A 569 -12.17 -23.61 -19.40
N SER A 570 -11.37 -23.21 -18.41
CA SER A 570 -9.97 -23.56 -18.36
C SER A 570 -9.94 -25.05 -18.11
N GLU A 571 -9.20 -25.80 -18.94
CA GLU A 571 -8.77 -27.13 -18.54
C GLU A 571 -8.20 -27.05 -17.12
N ALA A 572 -8.52 -28.05 -16.29
CA ALA A 572 -7.96 -28.13 -14.95
C ALA A 572 -6.43 -28.09 -15.06
N PRO A 573 -5.74 -27.17 -14.34
CA PRO A 573 -4.31 -27.08 -14.42
C PRO A 573 -3.67 -28.43 -14.04
N PRO A 574 -2.53 -28.80 -14.65
CA PRO A 574 -1.83 -30.01 -14.26
C PRO A 574 -1.45 -29.92 -12.78
N ALA A 575 -1.85 -30.90 -11.97
CA ALA A 575 -1.53 -30.91 -10.53
C ALA A 575 -0.04 -31.18 -10.27
N VAL A 576 0.53 -30.53 -9.24
CA VAL A 576 1.86 -30.86 -8.72
C VAL A 576 1.81 -32.24 -8.06
N ARG A 577 2.76 -33.12 -8.42
CA ARG A 577 2.82 -34.49 -7.89
C ARG A 577 4.24 -34.94 -7.64
N VAL A 578 4.41 -35.79 -6.63
CA VAL A 578 5.65 -36.55 -6.46
C VAL A 578 5.64 -37.78 -7.37
N VAL A 579 6.53 -37.84 -8.35
CA VAL A 579 6.66 -38.96 -9.29
C VAL A 579 8.10 -39.45 -9.28
N ASN A 580 8.29 -40.73 -8.93
CA ASN A 580 9.61 -41.34 -8.72
C ASN A 580 10.50 -40.50 -7.78
N GLY A 581 9.94 -39.78 -6.82
CA GLY A 581 10.65 -38.86 -5.91
C GLY A 581 11.21 -37.59 -6.57
N TRP A 582 10.53 -37.09 -7.58
CA TRP A 582 10.65 -35.72 -8.09
C TRP A 582 9.33 -34.99 -7.91
N LEU A 583 9.35 -33.70 -7.56
CA LEU A 583 8.17 -32.84 -7.74
C LEU A 583 8.02 -32.55 -9.23
N THR A 584 6.84 -32.85 -9.75
CA THR A 584 6.54 -32.77 -11.17
C THR A 584 5.27 -32.01 -11.45
N LEU A 585 5.25 -31.33 -12.59
CA LEU A 585 4.10 -30.64 -13.17
C LEU A 585 3.98 -31.06 -14.64
N GLY A 586 2.82 -31.59 -15.04
CA GLY A 586 2.60 -32.04 -16.43
C GLY A 586 3.62 -33.07 -16.92
N GLY A 587 4.16 -33.91 -16.01
CA GLY A 587 5.19 -34.90 -16.30
C GLY A 587 6.60 -34.35 -16.50
N LYS A 588 6.87 -33.11 -16.06
CA LYS A 588 8.19 -32.45 -16.08
C LYS A 588 8.66 -32.21 -14.65
N VAL A 589 9.95 -32.37 -14.37
CA VAL A 589 10.53 -31.94 -13.08
C VAL A 589 10.42 -30.43 -12.93
N MET A 590 10.00 -29.96 -11.76
CA MET A 590 9.91 -28.54 -11.44
C MET A 590 11.27 -27.99 -11.00
N THR A 591 11.73 -26.93 -11.66
CA THR A 591 13.01 -26.25 -11.41
C THR A 591 12.87 -24.74 -11.61
N GLY A 592 13.54 -23.95 -10.77
CA GLY A 592 13.57 -22.49 -10.86
C GLY A 592 13.85 -21.84 -9.51
N GLY A 593 13.86 -20.50 -9.51
CA GLY A 593 14.12 -19.70 -8.31
C GLY A 593 12.99 -19.76 -7.28
N HIS A 594 13.22 -19.16 -6.12
CA HIS A 594 12.24 -19.08 -5.04
C HIS A 594 12.13 -17.64 -4.51
N VAL A 595 10.93 -17.23 -4.11
CA VAL A 595 10.65 -15.92 -3.54
C VAL A 595 10.53 -16.02 -2.03
N ASN A 596 11.33 -15.22 -1.31
CA ASN A 596 11.23 -15.03 0.14
C ASN A 596 10.73 -13.60 0.40
N PRO A 597 9.49 -13.41 0.88
CA PRO A 597 8.93 -12.08 1.08
C PRO A 597 9.59 -11.34 2.24
N THR A 598 9.61 -10.01 2.18
CA THR A 598 9.97 -9.21 3.35
C THR A 598 8.77 -9.13 4.30
N TRP A 599 8.93 -9.66 5.52
CA TRP A 599 7.83 -9.92 6.48
C TRP A 599 7.86 -9.07 7.76
N TRP A 600 8.78 -8.10 7.85
CA TRP A 600 8.94 -7.26 9.04
C TRP A 600 9.14 -5.77 8.75
N ARG A 601 9.42 -5.41 7.49
CA ARG A 601 9.69 -4.03 7.08
C ARG A 601 9.09 -3.65 5.74
N GLY A 602 8.73 -2.38 5.63
CA GLY A 602 8.06 -1.81 4.47
C GLY A 602 7.70 -0.34 4.66
N THR A 603 7.10 0.24 3.63
CA THR A 603 6.69 1.65 3.57
C THR A 603 5.45 1.81 2.70
N ILE A 604 4.64 2.84 2.97
CA ILE A 604 3.48 3.20 2.14
C ILE A 604 3.79 4.29 1.09
N ARG A 605 5.06 4.72 1.01
CA ARG A 605 5.55 5.67 -0.01
C ARG A 605 5.74 4.95 -1.33
N SER A 606 4.97 5.36 -2.35
CA SER A 606 4.96 4.75 -3.69
C SER A 606 6.37 4.56 -4.27
N GLN A 607 7.23 5.57 -4.12
CA GLN A 607 8.58 5.61 -4.69
C GLN A 607 9.60 4.66 -4.03
N ASP A 608 9.37 4.25 -2.79
CA ASP A 608 10.30 3.38 -2.04
C ASP A 608 9.74 1.95 -1.90
N ALA A 609 8.44 1.73 -2.16
CA ALA A 609 7.75 0.49 -1.77
C ALA A 609 8.30 -0.76 -2.49
N ALA A 610 8.64 -0.64 -3.78
CA ALA A 610 9.15 -1.76 -4.58
C ALA A 610 10.49 -2.34 -4.05
N GLU A 611 11.28 -1.57 -3.29
CA GLU A 611 12.52 -2.05 -2.66
C GLU A 611 12.28 -3.20 -1.67
N PHE A 612 11.05 -3.35 -1.17
CA PHE A 612 10.69 -4.38 -0.19
C PHE A 612 10.14 -5.67 -0.82
N GLY A 613 10.05 -5.73 -2.15
CA GLY A 613 9.51 -6.85 -2.92
C GLY A 613 8.05 -7.21 -2.56
N PRO A 614 7.50 -8.23 -3.24
CA PRO A 614 6.14 -8.69 -2.97
C PRO A 614 6.02 -9.36 -1.60
N SER A 615 4.87 -9.16 -0.96
CA SER A 615 4.45 -9.83 0.28
C SER A 615 2.92 -9.97 0.27
N ILE A 616 2.44 -11.16 -0.09
CA ILE A 616 1.01 -11.41 -0.38
C ILE A 616 0.05 -11.11 0.78
N THR A 617 0.53 -11.01 2.04
CA THR A 617 -0.27 -10.64 3.23
C THR A 617 0.11 -9.28 3.83
N ARG A 618 0.88 -8.46 3.11
CA ARG A 618 1.13 -7.06 3.45
C ARG A 618 -0.06 -6.20 3.03
N PHE A 619 -0.52 -5.34 3.93
CA PHE A 619 -1.64 -4.45 3.70
C PHE A 619 -1.26 -2.97 3.83
N ALA A 620 -1.35 -2.22 2.73
CA ALA A 620 -1.20 -0.78 2.67
C ALA A 620 -2.57 -0.17 2.30
N PRO A 621 -3.32 0.39 3.25
CA PRO A 621 -4.68 0.87 3.02
C PRO A 621 -4.80 1.76 1.77
N GLY A 622 -5.66 1.35 0.84
CA GLY A 622 -5.96 2.08 -0.41
C GLY A 622 -4.78 2.22 -1.38
N ARG A 623 -3.71 1.43 -1.21
CA ARG A 623 -2.46 1.54 -1.99
C ARG A 623 -2.06 0.17 -2.55
N TYR A 624 -2.04 0.07 -3.88
CA TYR A 624 -1.80 -1.19 -4.59
C TYR A 624 -0.53 -1.15 -5.44
N GLY A 625 0.11 -2.31 -5.61
CA GLY A 625 1.33 -2.50 -6.39
C GLY A 625 2.46 -3.17 -5.58
N GLU A 626 3.58 -3.47 -6.27
CA GLU A 626 4.72 -4.18 -5.67
C GLU A 626 5.20 -3.47 -4.40
N GLY A 627 5.20 -4.23 -3.30
CA GLY A 627 5.66 -3.78 -2.00
C GLY A 627 4.68 -2.92 -1.18
N LEU A 628 3.51 -2.60 -1.73
CA LEU A 628 2.35 -2.00 -1.04
C LEU A 628 1.37 -3.11 -0.64
N THR A 629 0.08 -3.02 -1.02
CA THR A 629 -0.78 -4.20 -1.16
C THR A 629 -0.59 -4.77 -2.55
N ASP A 630 0.09 -5.91 -2.62
CA ASP A 630 0.38 -6.54 -3.90
C ASP A 630 -0.90 -7.00 -4.63
N GLU A 631 -0.92 -6.80 -5.95
CA GLU A 631 -1.89 -7.41 -6.85
C GLU A 631 -1.44 -8.85 -7.13
N LEU A 632 -2.22 -9.83 -6.70
CA LEU A 632 -1.78 -11.23 -6.62
C LEU A 632 -1.48 -11.83 -8.01
N GLU A 633 -2.31 -11.50 -9.01
CA GLU A 633 -2.09 -11.86 -10.41
C GLU A 633 -0.73 -11.38 -10.90
N SER A 634 -0.40 -10.10 -10.65
CA SER A 634 0.88 -9.51 -11.07
C SER A 634 2.07 -10.15 -10.37
N VAL A 635 1.93 -10.56 -9.10
CA VAL A 635 3.00 -11.29 -8.39
C VAL A 635 3.24 -12.65 -9.05
N ALA A 636 2.17 -13.39 -9.35
CA ALA A 636 2.27 -14.70 -9.97
C ALA A 636 2.81 -14.63 -11.42
N ASP A 637 2.39 -13.63 -12.20
CA ASP A 637 2.92 -13.37 -13.54
C ASP A 637 4.43 -13.04 -13.49
N ARG A 638 4.83 -12.12 -12.60
CA ARG A 638 6.25 -11.78 -12.39
C ARG A 638 7.08 -13.00 -12.02
N MET A 639 6.57 -13.86 -11.14
CA MET A 639 7.25 -15.10 -10.76
C MET A 639 7.49 -16.00 -11.98
N ALA A 640 6.44 -16.24 -12.77
CA ALA A 640 6.54 -17.05 -13.99
C ALA A 640 7.53 -16.45 -15.00
N GLU A 641 7.50 -15.13 -15.22
CA GLU A 641 8.42 -14.41 -16.12
C GLU A 641 9.89 -14.48 -15.67
N ARG A 642 10.13 -14.47 -14.36
CA ARG A 642 11.48 -14.53 -13.77
C ARG A 642 11.99 -15.96 -13.57
N GLY A 643 11.19 -16.97 -13.88
CA GLY A 643 11.53 -18.36 -13.59
C GLY A 643 11.59 -18.66 -12.09
N GLU A 644 10.87 -17.90 -11.26
CA GLU A 644 10.68 -18.16 -9.83
C GLU A 644 9.51 -19.14 -9.67
N VAL A 645 9.77 -20.38 -9.30
CA VAL A 645 8.74 -21.46 -9.28
C VAL A 645 8.11 -21.70 -7.91
N ALA A 646 8.67 -21.14 -6.84
CA ALA A 646 8.16 -21.32 -5.48
C ALA A 646 8.10 -19.99 -4.70
N TYR A 647 7.08 -19.84 -3.86
CA TYR A 647 6.94 -18.71 -2.93
C TYR A 647 6.87 -19.24 -1.48
N ASP A 648 7.81 -18.86 -0.62
CA ASP A 648 7.87 -19.33 0.79
C ASP A 648 7.16 -18.34 1.73
N HIS A 649 6.01 -18.75 2.27
CA HIS A 649 5.08 -17.87 2.99
C HIS A 649 4.92 -18.25 4.47
N HIS A 650 5.09 -17.24 5.33
CA HIS A 650 4.70 -17.24 6.75
C HIS A 650 4.13 -15.87 7.15
N TYR A 651 3.45 -15.78 8.31
CA TYR A 651 2.96 -14.51 8.84
C TYR A 651 4.11 -13.62 9.36
N GLY A 652 3.88 -12.30 9.37
CA GLY A 652 4.91 -11.31 9.76
C GLY A 652 5.17 -11.24 11.27
N LEU A 653 6.33 -10.70 11.67
CA LEU A 653 6.73 -10.61 13.09
C LEU A 653 5.72 -9.85 13.95
N TRP A 654 5.22 -8.75 13.41
CA TRP A 654 4.32 -7.84 14.11
C TRP A 654 3.41 -7.17 13.10
N TYR A 655 2.21 -6.85 13.56
CA TYR A 655 1.22 -6.12 12.77
C TYR A 655 1.65 -4.67 12.47
N ASP A 656 2.21 -4.00 13.48
CA ASP A 656 2.42 -2.55 13.52
C ASP A 656 3.89 -2.16 13.31
N ARG A 657 4.16 -1.27 12.35
CA ARG A 657 5.52 -0.79 12.04
C ARG A 657 6.17 -0.02 13.18
N ARG A 658 5.43 0.46 14.19
CA ARG A 658 6.03 1.08 15.39
C ARG A 658 7.00 0.11 16.07
N ARG A 659 6.80 -1.21 15.96
CA ARG A 659 7.64 -2.26 16.57
C ARG A 659 9.01 -2.45 15.92
N ASP A 660 9.32 -1.72 14.85
CA ASP A 660 10.68 -1.63 14.30
C ASP A 660 11.73 -1.16 15.29
N ASP A 661 11.30 -0.40 16.31
CA ASP A 661 12.15 0.03 17.43
C ASP A 661 12.62 -1.15 18.31
N HIS A 662 12.07 -2.35 18.13
CA HIS A 662 12.30 -3.54 18.92
C HIS A 662 12.07 -3.34 20.43
N LEU A 663 11.20 -2.41 20.81
CA LEU A 663 10.81 -2.25 22.20
C LEU A 663 9.78 -3.32 22.58
N MET A 664 9.70 -3.67 23.87
CA MET A 664 8.69 -4.60 24.40
C MET A 664 7.59 -3.87 25.17
N VAL A 665 7.61 -2.53 25.14
CA VAL A 665 6.65 -1.69 25.87
C VAL A 665 5.30 -1.67 25.18
N ARG A 666 4.25 -1.51 25.98
CA ARG A 666 2.88 -1.32 25.51
C ARG A 666 2.79 -0.02 24.73
N ARG A 667 2.09 -0.03 23.60
CA ARG A 667 1.78 1.21 22.87
C ARG A 667 0.72 2.01 23.62
N ALA A 668 0.85 3.33 23.62
CA ALA A 668 -0.04 4.22 24.37
C ALA A 668 -1.47 4.19 23.83
N ASP A 669 -1.61 3.96 22.52
CA ASP A 669 -2.87 4.01 21.79
C ASP A 669 -2.81 3.12 20.52
N GLY A 670 -3.95 3.02 19.86
CA GLY A 670 -4.12 2.32 18.59
C GLY A 670 -3.58 3.06 17.36
N ALA A 671 -2.70 4.08 17.49
CA ALA A 671 -2.11 4.80 16.36
C ALA A 671 -1.05 3.97 15.61
N VAL A 672 -1.44 2.77 15.17
CA VAL A 672 -0.63 1.83 14.39
C VAL A 672 -0.18 2.43 13.06
N THR A 673 0.99 2.02 12.59
CA THR A 673 1.59 2.54 11.35
C THR A 673 1.67 1.44 10.29
N PRO A 674 1.18 1.67 9.04
CA PRO A 674 1.26 0.74 7.92
C PRO A 674 2.61 0.83 7.17
N PRO A 675 2.94 -0.14 6.30
CA PRO A 675 2.12 -1.28 5.91
C PRO A 675 1.93 -2.27 7.06
N PHE A 676 0.71 -2.81 7.17
CA PHE A 676 0.35 -3.79 8.18
C PHE A 676 0.75 -5.19 7.70
N PHE A 677 1.40 -5.98 8.56
CA PHE A 677 1.66 -7.39 8.28
C PHE A 677 0.58 -8.22 8.95
N GLU A 678 -0.45 -8.53 8.18
CA GLU A 678 -1.67 -9.13 8.68
C GLU A 678 -1.40 -10.50 9.31
N GLN A 679 -2.07 -10.73 10.43
CA GLN A 679 -1.95 -11.94 11.22
C GLN A 679 -3.06 -12.93 10.81
N PRO A 680 -2.85 -14.26 10.97
CA PRO A 680 -3.80 -15.29 10.55
C PRO A 680 -5.08 -15.34 11.41
N PHE A 681 -5.16 -14.57 12.49
CA PHE A 681 -6.27 -14.53 13.44
C PHE A 681 -7.02 -13.21 13.36
N ALA A 682 -8.34 -13.28 13.48
CA ALA A 682 -9.22 -12.13 13.50
C ALA A 682 -9.15 -11.42 14.86
N ARG A 683 -9.35 -10.10 14.82
CA ARG A 683 -9.55 -9.30 16.03
C ARG A 683 -11.01 -9.38 16.49
N THR A 684 -11.23 -9.28 17.78
CA THR A 684 -12.56 -9.46 18.39
C THR A 684 -13.38 -8.18 18.44
N GLY A 685 -12.75 -7.01 18.31
CA GLY A 685 -13.37 -5.71 18.66
C GLY A 685 -13.44 -5.45 20.16
N GLU A 686 -12.98 -6.40 20.99
CA GLU A 686 -13.05 -6.38 22.45
C GLU A 686 -11.67 -6.33 23.11
N GLY A 687 -11.61 -5.71 24.29
CA GLY A 687 -10.37 -5.55 25.04
C GLY A 687 -9.33 -4.66 24.32
N THR A 688 -8.10 -4.68 24.82
CA THR A 688 -6.98 -3.93 24.24
C THR A 688 -5.72 -4.79 24.29
N ALA A 689 -5.15 -5.05 23.13
CA ALA A 689 -3.87 -5.74 22.93
C ALA A 689 -2.69 -4.78 23.17
N TRP A 690 -1.47 -5.31 23.13
CA TRP A 690 -0.26 -4.56 23.44
C TRP A 690 0.09 -3.45 22.44
N ASP A 691 -0.48 -3.53 21.24
CA ASP A 691 -0.40 -2.52 20.16
C ASP A 691 -1.47 -1.42 20.26
N GLY A 692 -2.40 -1.51 21.21
CA GLY A 692 -3.47 -0.54 21.43
C GLY A 692 -4.76 -0.78 20.64
N LEU A 693 -4.82 -1.81 19.80
CA LEU A 693 -6.05 -2.26 19.11
C LEU A 693 -6.77 -3.35 19.92
N SER A 694 -7.92 -3.86 19.46
CA SER A 694 -8.61 -4.96 20.15
C SER A 694 -7.83 -6.28 20.12
N LYS A 695 -8.15 -7.19 21.04
CA LYS A 695 -7.47 -8.49 21.16
C LYS A 695 -7.82 -9.41 19.98
N TYR A 696 -6.96 -10.38 19.73
CA TYR A 696 -7.21 -11.49 18.80
C TYR A 696 -8.06 -12.59 19.46
N ASP A 697 -8.71 -13.40 18.65
CA ASP A 697 -9.22 -14.71 19.03
C ASP A 697 -8.55 -15.78 18.17
N LEU A 698 -7.73 -16.62 18.79
CA LEU A 698 -6.95 -17.67 18.13
C LEU A 698 -7.83 -18.81 17.57
N THR A 699 -9.13 -18.81 17.86
CA THR A 699 -10.12 -19.73 17.28
C THR A 699 -10.93 -19.10 16.14
N ARG A 700 -10.76 -17.80 15.88
CA ARG A 700 -11.38 -17.08 14.77
C ARG A 700 -10.30 -16.62 13.80
N PHE A 701 -10.31 -17.16 12.60
CA PHE A 701 -9.29 -16.88 11.59
C PHE A 701 -9.59 -15.62 10.79
N ASN A 702 -8.54 -14.90 10.39
CA ASN A 702 -8.63 -13.67 9.60
C ASN A 702 -9.03 -14.01 8.15
N PRO A 703 -10.26 -13.70 7.71
CA PRO A 703 -10.73 -14.10 6.39
C PRO A 703 -10.00 -13.40 5.26
N TRP A 704 -9.51 -12.16 5.45
CA TRP A 704 -8.69 -11.48 4.45
C TRP A 704 -7.33 -12.15 4.24
N TYR A 705 -6.65 -12.54 5.33
CA TYR A 705 -5.37 -13.23 5.28
C TYR A 705 -5.48 -14.56 4.52
N TRP A 706 -6.45 -15.40 4.91
CA TRP A 706 -6.62 -16.73 4.33
C TRP A 706 -7.22 -16.68 2.92
N GLY A 707 -8.17 -15.77 2.66
CA GLY A 707 -8.72 -15.57 1.32
C GLY A 707 -7.66 -15.14 0.31
N ARG A 708 -6.72 -14.27 0.70
CA ARG A 708 -5.59 -13.90 -0.17
C ARG A 708 -4.61 -15.04 -0.39
N LEU A 709 -4.32 -15.84 0.64
CA LEU A 709 -3.42 -16.98 0.52
C LEU A 709 -4.00 -18.06 -0.39
N ALA A 710 -5.29 -18.39 -0.24
CA ALA A 710 -6.02 -19.31 -1.10
C ALA A 710 -6.06 -18.81 -2.55
N ARG A 711 -6.41 -17.55 -2.76
CA ARG A 711 -6.41 -16.95 -4.11
C ARG A 711 -5.02 -16.99 -4.76
N PHE A 712 -3.97 -16.74 -3.99
CA PHE A 712 -2.62 -16.83 -4.51
C PHE A 712 -2.21 -18.27 -4.84
N ALA A 713 -2.62 -19.25 -4.04
CA ALA A 713 -2.41 -20.67 -4.35
C ALA A 713 -3.08 -21.07 -5.68
N GLU A 714 -4.32 -20.65 -5.92
CA GLU A 714 -5.03 -20.86 -7.20
C GLU A 714 -4.28 -20.24 -8.38
N LEU A 715 -3.80 -19.00 -8.23
CA LEU A 715 -3.06 -18.29 -9.27
C LEU A 715 -1.72 -18.95 -9.57
N CYS A 716 -1.08 -19.49 -8.54
CA CYS A 716 0.11 -20.31 -8.67
C CYS A 716 -0.21 -21.62 -9.42
N ASP A 717 -1.34 -22.29 -9.14
CA ASP A 717 -1.71 -23.56 -9.79
C ASP A 717 -1.93 -23.34 -11.30
N GLN A 718 -2.61 -22.25 -11.66
CA GLN A 718 -2.83 -21.81 -13.06
C GLN A 718 -1.52 -21.54 -13.83
N ARG A 719 -0.43 -21.21 -13.13
CA ARG A 719 0.87 -20.85 -13.73
C ARG A 719 1.94 -21.91 -13.52
N GLY A 720 1.61 -23.02 -12.87
CA GLY A 720 2.60 -24.06 -12.57
C GLY A 720 3.62 -23.67 -11.51
N LEU A 721 3.23 -22.83 -10.55
CA LEU A 721 4.04 -22.35 -9.43
C LEU A 721 3.62 -23.06 -8.14
N VAL A 722 4.48 -23.04 -7.12
CA VAL A 722 4.25 -23.67 -5.81
C VAL A 722 4.15 -22.62 -4.71
N LEU A 723 3.17 -22.76 -3.83
CA LEU A 723 3.12 -22.04 -2.56
C LEU A 723 3.67 -22.94 -1.46
N ILE A 724 4.75 -22.54 -0.80
CA ILE A 724 5.22 -23.20 0.43
C ILE A 724 4.54 -22.48 1.60
N HIS A 725 3.61 -23.15 2.27
CA HIS A 725 2.91 -22.59 3.43
C HIS A 725 3.54 -23.08 4.73
N GLN A 726 4.19 -22.17 5.44
CA GLN A 726 4.71 -22.38 6.78
C GLN A 726 3.59 -22.17 7.80
N HIS A 727 3.25 -23.22 8.55
CA HIS A 727 2.22 -23.11 9.60
C HIS A 727 2.67 -22.21 10.74
N TYR A 728 3.95 -22.24 11.12
CA TYR A 728 4.50 -21.49 12.24
C TYR A 728 5.68 -20.58 11.82
N PHE A 729 5.98 -19.60 12.67
CA PHE A 729 7.20 -18.79 12.55
C PHE A 729 7.93 -18.74 13.91
N GLN A 730 8.93 -19.60 14.06
CA GLN A 730 9.60 -19.82 15.35
C GLN A 730 10.38 -18.59 15.84
N HIS A 731 10.78 -17.69 14.94
CA HIS A 731 11.47 -16.45 15.26
C HIS A 731 10.66 -15.53 16.22
N ASN A 732 9.34 -15.74 16.32
CA ASN A 732 8.49 -15.00 17.26
C ASN A 732 8.63 -15.44 18.72
N ILE A 733 9.06 -16.68 18.95
CA ILE A 733 9.11 -17.32 20.27
C ILE A 733 10.54 -17.57 20.77
N LEU A 734 11.53 -17.36 19.89
CA LEU A 734 12.95 -17.42 20.17
C LEU A 734 13.62 -16.17 19.59
N GLU A 735 14.74 -15.75 20.19
CA GLU A 735 15.58 -14.63 19.75
C GLU A 735 15.26 -13.25 20.33
N ALA A 736 14.11 -12.61 20.10
CA ALA A 736 13.90 -11.25 20.63
C ALA A 736 12.51 -11.04 21.25
N GLY A 737 12.48 -10.40 22.43
CA GLY A 737 11.24 -10.15 23.16
C GLY A 737 10.25 -9.25 22.40
N ALA A 738 10.76 -8.39 21.51
CA ALA A 738 9.94 -7.53 20.66
C ALA A 738 9.03 -8.31 19.70
N HIS A 739 9.48 -9.47 19.21
CA HIS A 739 8.69 -10.32 18.32
C HIS A 739 7.50 -10.93 19.07
N TRP A 740 7.71 -11.28 20.34
CA TRP A 740 6.66 -11.80 21.22
C TRP A 740 5.71 -10.72 21.74
N ALA A 741 6.18 -9.48 21.88
CA ALA A 741 5.43 -8.40 22.51
C ALA A 741 4.04 -8.19 21.90
N ASP A 742 3.95 -8.19 20.57
CA ASP A 742 2.71 -8.01 19.80
C ASP A 742 2.20 -9.33 19.16
N CYS A 743 2.84 -10.47 19.47
CA CYS A 743 2.46 -11.77 18.92
C CYS A 743 1.01 -12.13 19.33
N PRO A 744 0.15 -12.59 18.40
CA PRO A 744 -1.22 -12.97 18.73
C PRO A 744 -1.31 -14.04 19.82
N TRP A 745 -0.33 -14.95 19.89
CA TRP A 745 -0.29 -16.04 20.86
C TRP A 745 0.00 -15.61 22.30
N ARG A 746 0.47 -14.38 22.53
CA ARG A 746 0.72 -13.87 23.88
C ARG A 746 -0.60 -13.66 24.64
N PRO A 747 -0.74 -14.11 25.91
CA PRO A 747 -1.97 -13.93 26.70
C PRO A 747 -2.50 -12.49 26.78
N ALA A 748 -1.62 -11.49 26.77
CA ALA A 748 -2.02 -10.08 26.73
C ALA A 748 -2.74 -9.66 25.43
N ASN A 749 -2.50 -10.37 24.32
CA ASN A 749 -2.93 -9.98 22.98
C ASN A 749 -4.13 -10.77 22.45
N ASN A 750 -4.55 -11.84 23.13
CA ASN A 750 -5.72 -12.62 22.74
C ASN A 750 -6.70 -12.83 23.91
N VAL A 751 -7.89 -13.33 23.57
CA VAL A 751 -8.96 -13.67 24.52
C VAL A 751 -8.90 -15.13 24.98
N ASN A 752 -8.01 -15.93 24.40
CA ASN A 752 -7.88 -17.36 24.68
C ASN A 752 -6.95 -17.59 25.88
N ASP A 753 -7.22 -18.62 26.68
CA ASP A 753 -6.31 -19.05 27.74
C ASP A 753 -5.23 -19.96 27.15
N THR A 754 -4.11 -19.38 26.73
CA THR A 754 -2.98 -20.12 26.15
C THR A 754 -2.11 -20.83 27.21
N GLY A 755 -2.30 -20.55 28.50
CA GLY A 755 -1.45 -21.07 29.58
C GLY A 755 0.02 -20.59 29.53
N LEU A 756 0.37 -19.70 28.60
CA LEU A 756 1.72 -19.14 28.50
C LEU A 756 1.96 -18.08 29.60
N PRO A 757 3.20 -17.91 30.07
CA PRO A 757 3.51 -16.99 31.16
C PRO A 757 3.25 -15.51 30.79
N GLU A 758 2.60 -14.78 31.69
CA GLU A 758 2.38 -13.34 31.62
C GLU A 758 2.58 -12.72 33.04
N PRO A 759 3.39 -11.64 33.21
CA PRO A 759 4.17 -10.95 32.18
C PRO A 759 5.20 -11.86 31.50
N PRO A 760 5.60 -11.60 30.25
CA PRO A 760 6.47 -12.51 29.52
C PRO A 760 7.83 -12.61 30.22
N PRO A 761 8.44 -13.80 30.30
CA PRO A 761 9.70 -14.03 30.98
C PRO A 761 10.88 -13.56 30.11
N TYR A 762 10.99 -12.24 29.89
CA TYR A 762 12.09 -11.67 29.12
C TYR A 762 13.42 -11.87 29.83
N VAL A 763 14.44 -12.27 29.08
CA VAL A 763 15.81 -12.43 29.57
C VAL A 763 16.62 -11.18 29.22
N GLY A 764 17.09 -10.47 30.25
CA GLY A 764 17.91 -9.27 30.13
C GLY A 764 17.26 -8.16 29.31
N ASP A 765 15.93 -8.00 29.42
CA ASP A 765 15.12 -7.01 28.69
C ASP A 765 15.40 -6.94 27.18
N LYS A 766 15.67 -8.10 26.57
CA LYS A 766 15.95 -8.18 25.13
C LYS A 766 15.49 -9.49 24.50
N ARG A 767 15.65 -10.60 25.23
CA ARG A 767 15.49 -11.95 24.68
C ARG A 767 14.23 -12.60 25.23
N ILE A 768 13.72 -13.59 24.50
CA ILE A 768 12.61 -14.44 24.90
C ILE A 768 12.93 -15.88 24.51
N PHE A 769 12.56 -16.83 25.36
CA PHE A 769 12.74 -18.26 25.15
C PHE A 769 11.45 -18.98 25.56
N LEU A 770 10.48 -19.03 24.64
CA LEU A 770 9.17 -19.63 24.89
C LEU A 770 8.93 -20.93 24.12
N ALA A 771 9.89 -21.38 23.32
CA ALA A 771 9.68 -22.55 22.46
C ALA A 771 9.31 -23.83 23.22
N GLU A 772 9.90 -24.06 24.40
CA GLU A 772 9.56 -25.22 25.23
C GLU A 772 8.09 -25.20 25.65
N GLN A 773 7.60 -24.08 26.18
CA GLN A 773 6.21 -23.95 26.60
C GLN A 773 5.27 -23.88 25.40
N PHE A 774 5.65 -23.19 24.34
CA PHE A 774 4.85 -23.03 23.13
C PHE A 774 4.62 -24.37 22.43
N TYR A 775 5.64 -25.21 22.32
CA TYR A 775 5.55 -26.51 21.66
C TYR A 775 5.13 -27.67 22.58
N ASP A 776 4.80 -27.38 23.84
CA ASP A 776 4.28 -28.37 24.78
C ASP A 776 2.81 -28.71 24.46
N VAL A 777 2.62 -29.87 23.83
CA VAL A 777 1.32 -30.43 23.45
C VAL A 777 0.69 -31.31 24.53
N THR A 778 1.30 -31.39 25.72
CA THR A 778 0.69 -32.05 26.89
C THR A 778 -0.29 -31.14 27.62
N ASP A 779 -0.18 -29.83 27.44
CA ASP A 779 -1.18 -28.86 27.86
C ASP A 779 -2.36 -28.87 26.87
N GLU A 780 -3.52 -29.31 27.36
CA GLU A 780 -4.73 -29.47 26.55
C GLU A 780 -5.18 -28.17 25.88
N ARG A 781 -4.93 -27.01 26.50
CA ARG A 781 -5.34 -25.70 25.99
C ARG A 781 -4.52 -25.35 24.75
N ARG A 782 -3.19 -25.45 24.84
CA ARG A 782 -2.27 -25.20 23.70
C ARG A 782 -2.46 -26.23 22.62
N ARG A 783 -2.59 -27.50 22.99
CA ARG A 783 -2.84 -28.60 22.06
C ARG A 783 -4.05 -28.31 21.16
N ALA A 784 -5.17 -27.90 21.74
CA ALA A 784 -6.39 -27.59 20.99
C ALA A 784 -6.19 -26.38 20.03
N LEU A 785 -5.48 -25.33 20.47
CA LEU A 785 -5.18 -24.17 19.63
C LEU A 785 -4.26 -24.52 18.46
N HIS A 786 -3.22 -25.33 18.70
CA HIS A 786 -2.34 -25.81 17.64
C HIS A 786 -3.07 -26.70 16.65
N GLU A 787 -3.89 -27.64 17.12
CA GLU A 787 -4.71 -28.48 16.26
C GLU A 787 -5.64 -27.62 15.38
N GLY A 788 -6.34 -26.66 15.98
CA GLY A 788 -7.21 -25.73 15.26
C GLY A 788 -6.48 -24.94 14.18
N GLN A 789 -5.31 -24.37 14.47
CA GLN A 789 -4.51 -23.65 13.49
C GLN A 789 -4.04 -24.55 12.35
N ILE A 790 -3.52 -25.75 12.65
CA ILE A 790 -3.01 -26.68 11.64
C ILE A 790 -4.14 -27.11 10.71
N ARG A 791 -5.28 -27.52 11.29
CA ARG A 791 -6.45 -27.96 10.52
C ARG A 791 -7.00 -26.83 9.66
N HIS A 792 -7.06 -25.60 10.19
CA HIS A 792 -7.50 -24.46 9.39
C HIS A 792 -6.55 -24.16 8.23
N GLY A 793 -5.24 -24.23 8.44
CA GLY A 793 -4.26 -24.03 7.37
C GLY A 793 -4.37 -25.06 6.25
N LEU A 794 -4.69 -26.31 6.58
CA LEU A 794 -4.99 -27.37 5.61
C LEU A 794 -6.31 -27.10 4.88
N GLU A 795 -7.38 -26.81 5.63
CA GLU A 795 -8.72 -26.57 5.10
C GLU A 795 -8.75 -25.37 4.14
N ALA A 796 -8.16 -24.24 4.55
CA ALA A 796 -8.16 -23.00 3.79
C ALA A 796 -7.42 -23.11 2.44
N LEU A 797 -6.56 -24.12 2.27
CA LEU A 797 -5.71 -24.31 1.10
C LEU A 797 -6.00 -25.62 0.35
N ALA A 798 -6.98 -26.41 0.80
CA ALA A 798 -7.32 -27.71 0.23
C ALA A 798 -7.80 -27.64 -1.24
N GLY A 799 -8.27 -26.47 -1.69
CA GLY A 799 -8.73 -26.25 -3.07
C GLY A 799 -7.62 -26.19 -4.13
N SER A 800 -6.33 -26.19 -3.73
CA SER A 800 -5.19 -26.02 -4.63
C SER A 800 -4.22 -27.21 -4.54
N ASN A 801 -3.71 -27.69 -5.68
CA ASN A 801 -2.90 -28.92 -5.74
C ASN A 801 -1.38 -28.67 -5.60
N ASN A 802 -0.98 -27.41 -5.49
CA ASN A 802 0.38 -26.91 -5.59
C ASN A 802 0.88 -26.29 -4.27
N VAL A 803 0.23 -26.61 -3.15
CA VAL A 803 0.60 -26.11 -1.82
C VAL A 803 1.46 -27.14 -1.11
N LEU A 804 2.71 -26.77 -0.77
CA LEU A 804 3.58 -27.55 0.10
C LEU A 804 3.40 -27.06 1.55
N HIS A 805 2.73 -27.84 2.38
CA HIS A 805 2.59 -27.54 3.80
C HIS A 805 3.87 -27.90 4.55
N SER A 806 4.44 -26.93 5.26
CA SER A 806 5.60 -27.14 6.13
C SER A 806 5.33 -26.65 7.54
N ILE A 807 6.05 -27.23 8.51
CA ILE A 807 5.81 -26.96 9.92
C ILE A 807 6.06 -25.50 10.28
N GLY A 808 7.18 -24.91 9.85
CA GLY A 808 7.45 -23.51 10.14
C GLY A 808 8.77 -22.98 9.63
N ALA A 809 8.82 -21.66 9.48
CA ALA A 809 10.03 -20.91 9.19
C ALA A 809 10.93 -20.80 10.43
N GLU A 810 12.23 -20.90 10.23
CA GLU A 810 13.25 -20.92 11.28
C GLU A 810 13.05 -22.00 12.37
N TYR A 811 12.46 -23.13 11.98
CA TYR A 811 12.05 -24.19 12.89
C TYR A 811 13.20 -25.12 13.31
N THR A 812 13.54 -25.08 14.59
CA THR A 812 14.46 -26.00 15.29
C THR A 812 13.77 -26.61 16.52
N GLY A 813 12.45 -26.78 16.43
CA GLY A 813 11.60 -27.27 17.51
C GLY A 813 11.78 -28.76 17.81
N PRO A 814 11.08 -29.28 18.83
CA PRO A 814 11.26 -30.64 19.33
C PRO A 814 10.60 -31.70 18.43
N LEU A 815 11.08 -32.94 18.57
CA LEU A 815 10.55 -34.12 17.89
C LEU A 815 9.06 -34.32 18.19
N GLU A 816 8.67 -34.16 19.44
CA GLU A 816 7.32 -34.40 19.96
C GLU A 816 6.30 -33.49 19.27
N PHE A 817 6.64 -32.23 19.04
CA PHE A 817 5.76 -31.29 18.35
C PHE A 817 5.69 -31.56 16.85
N THR A 818 6.81 -31.92 16.22
CA THR A 818 6.83 -32.28 14.80
C THR A 818 6.00 -33.54 14.55
N ARG A 819 6.09 -34.53 15.45
CA ARG A 819 5.22 -35.70 15.47
C ARG A 819 3.75 -35.32 15.61
N PHE A 820 3.40 -34.47 16.59
CA PHE A 820 2.04 -34.00 16.78
C PHE A 820 1.49 -33.32 15.52
N TRP A 821 2.27 -32.47 14.86
CA TRP A 821 1.89 -31.82 13.61
C TRP A 821 1.57 -32.84 12.50
N LEU A 822 2.43 -33.85 12.30
CA LEU A 822 2.17 -34.93 11.33
C LEU A 822 0.95 -35.77 11.70
N ASP A 823 0.74 -36.04 12.99
CA ASP A 823 -0.43 -36.78 13.47
C ASP A 823 -1.73 -36.02 13.16
N VAL A 824 -1.77 -34.69 13.33
CA VAL A 824 -2.93 -33.84 12.98
C VAL A 824 -3.17 -33.81 11.47
N VAL A 825 -2.11 -33.67 10.67
CA VAL A 825 -2.22 -33.71 9.20
C VAL A 825 -2.79 -35.04 8.72
N ARG A 826 -2.27 -36.16 9.27
CA ARG A 826 -2.76 -37.50 8.97
C ARG A 826 -4.23 -37.66 9.34
N GLN A 827 -4.62 -37.23 10.54
CA GLN A 827 -6.00 -37.31 10.99
C GLN A 827 -6.93 -36.50 10.07
N TRP A 828 -6.55 -35.27 9.71
CA TRP A 828 -7.34 -34.45 8.78
C TRP A 828 -7.47 -35.09 7.40
N LYS A 829 -6.39 -35.70 6.88
CA LYS A 829 -6.38 -36.46 5.64
C LYS A 829 -7.34 -37.66 5.70
N ASP A 830 -7.27 -38.46 6.77
CA ASP A 830 -8.14 -39.62 6.97
C ASP A 830 -9.63 -39.22 7.08
N GLU A 831 -9.92 -38.08 7.69
CA GLU A 831 -11.29 -37.58 7.90
C GLU A 831 -11.89 -36.91 6.65
N THR A 832 -11.08 -36.23 5.84
CA THR A 832 -11.56 -35.44 4.69
C THR A 832 -11.36 -36.13 3.34
N GLY A 833 -10.42 -37.07 3.24
CA GLY A 833 -10.00 -37.70 1.99
C GLY A 833 -9.15 -36.80 1.08
N ASN A 834 -8.76 -35.61 1.56
CA ASN A 834 -7.84 -34.73 0.83
C ASN A 834 -6.39 -35.22 0.96
N GLU A 835 -5.58 -34.93 -0.05
CA GLU A 835 -4.19 -35.40 -0.17
C GLU A 835 -3.22 -34.19 -0.22
N PRO A 836 -2.97 -33.51 0.91
CA PRO A 836 -2.11 -32.33 0.93
C PRO A 836 -0.65 -32.75 0.74
N LEU A 837 0.15 -31.94 0.03
CA LEU A 837 1.59 -32.19 -0.08
C LEU A 837 2.30 -31.71 1.19
N VAL A 838 3.02 -32.62 1.85
CA VAL A 838 3.66 -32.35 3.14
C VAL A 838 5.19 -32.30 3.01
N ALA A 839 5.79 -31.17 3.41
CA ALA A 839 7.22 -30.94 3.45
C ALA A 839 7.77 -31.00 4.88
N LEU A 840 8.56 -32.04 5.17
CA LEU A 840 9.25 -32.20 6.46
C LEU A 840 10.54 -31.38 6.46
N ALA A 841 10.45 -30.16 6.99
CA ALA A 841 11.58 -29.26 7.23
C ALA A 841 11.89 -29.17 8.73
N ALA A 842 12.90 -29.91 9.19
CA ALA A 842 13.33 -29.93 10.58
C ALA A 842 14.85 -30.11 10.68
N THR A 843 15.39 -30.09 11.90
CA THR A 843 16.77 -30.49 12.15
C THR A 843 16.99 -31.96 11.78
N LYS A 844 18.21 -32.33 11.41
CA LYS A 844 18.51 -33.67 10.86
C LYS A 844 18.11 -34.81 11.80
N ASP A 845 18.36 -34.65 13.09
CA ASP A 845 18.00 -35.64 14.13
C ASP A 845 16.48 -35.89 14.19
N VAL A 846 15.67 -34.84 14.15
CA VAL A 846 14.20 -34.93 14.14
C VAL A 846 13.71 -35.53 12.82
N GLN A 847 14.28 -35.08 11.69
CA GLN A 847 13.94 -35.55 10.35
C GLN A 847 14.23 -37.05 10.19
N ASP A 848 15.44 -37.48 10.58
CA ASP A 848 15.87 -38.88 10.51
C ASP A 848 15.05 -39.78 11.43
N GLU A 849 14.69 -39.32 12.62
CA GLU A 849 13.87 -40.12 13.53
C GLU A 849 12.47 -40.35 12.97
N LEU A 850 11.77 -39.31 12.52
CA LEU A 850 10.42 -39.44 11.97
C LEU A 850 10.39 -40.30 10.71
N LEU A 851 11.38 -40.20 9.84
CA LEU A 851 11.45 -40.96 8.60
C LEU A 851 11.73 -42.46 8.81
N LYS A 852 12.18 -42.91 10.00
CA LYS A 852 12.31 -44.35 10.30
C LYS A 852 10.96 -45.04 10.51
N HIS A 853 9.94 -44.30 10.96
CA HIS A 853 8.67 -44.86 11.39
C HIS A 853 7.60 -44.65 10.33
N GLU A 854 6.92 -45.75 9.94
CA GLU A 854 5.94 -45.75 8.84
C GLU A 854 4.80 -44.74 9.03
N PRO A 855 4.16 -44.58 10.21
CA PRO A 855 2.99 -43.71 10.35
C PRO A 855 3.25 -42.24 10.04
N TRP A 856 4.48 -41.76 10.24
CA TRP A 856 4.88 -40.38 9.94
C TRP A 856 5.55 -40.29 8.58
N ARG A 857 6.40 -41.27 8.23
CA ARG A 857 7.01 -41.35 6.91
C ARG A 857 5.96 -41.41 5.80
N SER A 858 4.81 -42.06 5.98
CA SER A 858 3.78 -42.17 4.95
C SER A 858 3.05 -40.84 4.68
N VAL A 859 3.06 -39.90 5.62
CA VAL A 859 2.45 -38.57 5.50
C VAL A 859 3.37 -37.59 4.75
N VAL A 860 4.68 -37.78 4.81
CA VAL A 860 5.67 -36.85 4.23
C VAL A 860 5.84 -37.09 2.73
N ASP A 861 5.66 -36.08 1.89
CA ASP A 861 5.91 -36.18 0.44
C ASP A 861 7.28 -35.63 0.04
N VAL A 862 7.70 -34.57 0.74
CA VAL A 862 8.93 -33.82 0.47
C VAL A 862 9.81 -33.81 1.72
N ILE A 863 11.07 -34.19 1.54
CA ILE A 863 12.13 -34.04 2.54
C ILE A 863 12.85 -32.73 2.23
N ASP A 864 12.76 -31.75 3.12
CA ASP A 864 13.36 -30.43 2.93
C ASP A 864 14.61 -30.28 3.78
N ILE A 865 15.73 -30.05 3.10
CA ILE A 865 17.04 -29.82 3.70
C ILE A 865 17.25 -28.31 3.80
N ARG A 866 16.87 -27.72 4.94
CA ARG A 866 17.06 -26.28 5.21
C ARG A 866 17.78 -25.92 6.51
N TYR A 867 17.81 -26.84 7.49
CA TYR A 867 18.36 -26.58 8.83
C TYR A 867 19.66 -27.35 9.14
N TRP A 868 20.22 -28.04 8.16
CA TRP A 868 21.48 -28.77 8.27
C TRP A 868 22.16 -28.85 6.89
N CYS A 869 23.48 -29.04 6.86
CA CYS A 869 24.23 -29.23 5.62
C CYS A 869 25.56 -29.95 5.86
N TYR A 870 26.13 -30.53 4.80
CA TYR A 870 27.54 -30.93 4.77
C TYR A 870 28.41 -29.73 4.41
N ASP A 871 29.56 -29.58 5.04
CA ASP A 871 30.58 -28.62 4.61
C ASP A 871 31.52 -29.22 3.54
N ARG A 872 32.34 -28.38 2.91
CA ARG A 872 33.31 -28.78 1.87
C ARG A 872 34.40 -29.77 2.31
N GLU A 873 34.57 -30.00 3.61
CA GLU A 873 35.53 -30.99 4.14
C GLU A 873 34.81 -32.28 4.56
N GLY A 874 33.51 -32.38 4.27
CA GLY A 874 32.67 -33.52 4.61
C GLY A 874 32.15 -33.52 6.06
N GLY A 875 32.40 -32.45 6.82
CA GLY A 875 31.85 -32.23 8.15
C GLY A 875 30.34 -32.00 8.09
N LEU A 876 29.61 -32.46 9.10
CA LEU A 876 28.15 -32.31 9.18
C LEU A 876 27.79 -31.17 10.15
N TYR A 877 27.16 -30.12 9.63
CA TYR A 877 26.43 -29.15 10.43
C TYR A 877 25.00 -29.63 10.60
N ALA A 878 24.69 -30.21 11.76
CA ALA A 878 23.36 -30.69 12.13
C ALA A 878 23.04 -30.25 13.57
N PRO A 879 22.43 -29.06 13.77
CA PRO A 879 21.96 -28.66 15.08
C PRO A 879 20.90 -29.64 15.60
N ALA A 880 20.84 -29.84 16.92
CA ALA A 880 19.84 -30.68 17.56
C ALA A 880 18.48 -29.97 17.65
N GLY A 881 17.40 -30.70 17.44
CA GLY A 881 16.04 -30.19 17.62
C GLY A 881 15.67 -30.05 19.10
N GLY A 882 14.76 -29.13 19.41
CA GLY A 882 14.15 -29.02 20.74
C GLY A 882 15.05 -28.43 21.83
N VAL A 883 16.26 -27.97 21.50
CA VAL A 883 17.18 -27.34 22.47
C VAL A 883 16.97 -25.82 22.64
N ASN A 884 15.86 -25.29 22.10
CA ASN A 884 15.40 -23.91 22.27
C ASN A 884 16.40 -22.83 21.79
N LEU A 885 17.13 -23.12 20.70
CA LEU A 885 18.03 -22.16 20.04
C LEU A 885 17.57 -21.89 18.62
N ALA A 886 17.48 -20.61 18.23
CA ALA A 886 17.19 -20.21 16.86
C ALA A 886 18.34 -20.62 15.90
N PRO A 887 18.08 -20.82 14.60
CA PRO A 887 19.11 -21.19 13.63
C PRO A 887 20.37 -20.31 13.69
N ARG A 888 20.18 -18.98 13.83
CA ARG A 888 21.28 -18.01 13.96
C ARG A 888 22.13 -18.20 15.23
N GLN A 889 21.54 -18.70 16.31
CA GLN A 889 22.26 -18.98 17.56
C GLN A 889 23.10 -20.25 17.42
N HIS A 890 22.52 -21.32 16.86
CA HIS A 890 23.28 -22.53 16.51
C HIS A 890 24.46 -22.21 15.60
N PHE A 891 24.23 -21.41 14.56
CA PHE A 891 25.28 -21.00 13.62
C PHE A 891 26.48 -20.35 14.32
N ARG A 892 26.22 -19.42 15.25
CA ARG A 892 27.28 -18.74 16.01
C ARG A 892 28.05 -19.69 16.92
N GLN A 893 27.40 -20.70 17.50
CA GLN A 893 28.04 -21.65 18.40
C GLN A 893 28.89 -22.68 17.66
N MET A 894 28.38 -23.21 16.54
CA MET A 894 29.02 -24.31 15.82
C MET A 894 30.00 -23.83 14.75
N ASN A 895 29.90 -22.56 14.31
CA ASN A 895 30.77 -21.91 13.32
C ASN A 895 31.11 -22.80 12.10
N PRO A 896 30.08 -23.30 11.38
CA PRO A 896 30.30 -24.27 10.31
C PRO A 896 31.11 -23.69 9.15
N LYS A 897 31.85 -24.56 8.46
CA LYS A 897 32.50 -24.24 7.18
C LYS A 897 31.46 -24.21 6.05
N PRO A 898 31.71 -23.49 4.94
CA PRO A 898 30.75 -23.42 3.85
C PRO A 898 30.61 -24.77 3.14
N ALA A 899 29.39 -25.12 2.75
CA ALA A 899 29.08 -26.18 1.81
C ALA A 899 29.51 -25.76 0.39
N ASP A 900 30.02 -26.71 -0.39
CA ASP A 900 30.32 -26.55 -1.81
C ASP A 900 29.34 -27.39 -2.67
N PRO A 901 29.39 -27.29 -4.01
CA PRO A 901 28.51 -28.07 -4.88
C PRO A 901 28.53 -29.59 -4.63
N ALA A 902 29.69 -30.17 -4.30
CA ALA A 902 29.77 -31.60 -4.02
C ALA A 902 29.02 -31.97 -2.73
N SER A 903 29.16 -31.15 -1.68
CA SER A 903 28.46 -31.34 -0.41
C SER A 903 26.95 -31.10 -0.50
N ILE A 904 26.50 -30.15 -1.32
CA ILE A 904 25.07 -29.94 -1.64
C ILE A 904 24.51 -31.22 -2.30
N ALA A 905 25.15 -31.68 -3.37
CA ALA A 905 24.70 -32.87 -4.11
C ALA A 905 24.70 -34.12 -3.22
N ARG A 906 25.69 -34.25 -2.32
CA ARG A 906 25.75 -35.33 -1.32
C ARG A 906 24.55 -35.30 -0.37
N ALA A 907 24.24 -34.14 0.22
CA ALA A 907 23.13 -34.00 1.16
C ALA A 907 21.79 -34.42 0.54
N VAL A 908 21.53 -33.96 -0.70
CA VAL A 908 20.31 -34.30 -1.43
C VAL A 908 20.29 -35.79 -1.82
N ARG A 909 21.42 -36.30 -2.35
CA ARG A 909 21.54 -37.70 -2.80
C ARG A 909 21.32 -38.70 -1.67
N GLU A 910 21.76 -38.40 -0.44
CA GLU A 910 21.55 -39.25 0.73
C GLU A 910 20.07 -39.60 0.92
N TYR A 911 19.20 -38.60 1.04
CA TYR A 911 17.77 -38.84 1.19
C TYR A 911 17.12 -39.38 -0.08
N ARG A 912 17.63 -38.98 -1.26
CA ARG A 912 17.14 -39.50 -2.53
C ARG A 912 17.33 -41.00 -2.67
N ILE A 913 18.44 -41.54 -2.16
CA ILE A 913 18.74 -42.98 -2.18
C ILE A 913 17.94 -43.71 -1.09
N LEU A 914 17.87 -43.15 0.13
CA LEU A 914 17.18 -43.78 1.24
C LEU A 914 15.66 -43.82 1.04
N TYR A 915 15.08 -42.79 0.42
CA TYR A 915 13.64 -42.63 0.23
C TYR A 915 13.30 -42.28 -1.24
N PRO A 916 13.51 -43.22 -2.19
CA PRO A 916 13.41 -42.96 -3.62
C PRO A 916 12.01 -42.56 -4.12
N GLN A 917 10.97 -42.79 -3.31
CA GLN A 917 9.59 -42.39 -3.58
C GLN A 917 9.25 -40.96 -3.13
N LYS A 918 10.13 -40.30 -2.36
CA LYS A 918 9.92 -38.94 -1.82
C LYS A 918 10.73 -37.94 -2.61
N ALA A 919 10.19 -36.73 -2.77
CA ALA A 919 10.97 -35.63 -3.32
C ALA A 919 11.92 -35.08 -2.26
N VAL A 920 13.05 -34.55 -2.70
CA VAL A 920 14.01 -33.86 -1.83
C VAL A 920 14.14 -32.43 -2.32
N THR A 921 14.13 -31.46 -1.42
CA THR A 921 14.41 -30.04 -1.71
C THR A 921 15.59 -29.59 -0.87
N TYR A 922 16.32 -28.57 -1.34
CA TYR A 922 17.51 -28.06 -0.66
C TYR A 922 17.43 -26.53 -0.57
N PHE A 923 17.07 -26.03 0.60
CA PHE A 923 17.01 -24.60 0.92
C PHE A 923 17.99 -24.22 2.04
N ALA A 924 19.02 -25.04 2.29
CA ALA A 924 19.99 -24.81 3.35
C ALA A 924 20.73 -23.47 3.21
N GLY A 925 20.82 -22.87 2.01
CA GLY A 925 21.35 -21.52 1.82
C GLY A 925 20.61 -20.42 2.63
N MET A 926 19.37 -20.68 3.09
CA MET A 926 18.61 -19.74 3.92
C MET A 926 19.13 -19.65 5.37
N TYR A 927 19.55 -20.78 5.95
CA TYR A 927 19.82 -20.87 7.40
C TYR A 927 21.16 -21.56 7.73
N CYS A 928 21.82 -22.14 6.74
CA CYS A 928 23.13 -22.78 6.85
C CYS A 928 24.18 -22.00 6.04
N ARG A 929 25.46 -22.31 6.26
CA ARG A 929 26.54 -21.77 5.44
C ARG A 929 26.65 -22.57 4.14
N SER A 930 25.76 -22.34 3.20
CA SER A 930 25.75 -23.07 1.92
C SER A 930 25.63 -22.10 0.76
N ASP A 931 26.38 -22.36 -0.32
CA ASP A 931 26.11 -21.73 -1.60
C ASP A 931 24.72 -22.18 -2.13
N ASN A 932 24.16 -21.42 -3.07
CA ASN A 932 22.90 -21.73 -3.73
C ASN A 932 23.16 -22.28 -5.16
N ASP A 933 23.91 -23.38 -5.27
CA ASP A 933 24.15 -24.05 -6.56
C ASP A 933 22.97 -24.98 -6.89
N GLY A 934 22.04 -24.49 -7.70
CA GLY A 934 20.87 -25.26 -8.13
C GLY A 934 21.22 -26.48 -8.97
N TRP A 935 22.28 -26.44 -9.78
CA TRP A 935 22.71 -27.62 -10.54
C TRP A 935 23.21 -28.72 -9.60
N ALA A 936 23.96 -28.38 -8.55
CA ALA A 936 24.36 -29.36 -7.54
C ALA A 936 23.15 -30.02 -6.86
N SER A 937 22.16 -29.23 -6.47
CA SER A 937 20.89 -29.75 -5.90
C SER A 937 20.18 -30.68 -6.89
N LEU A 938 19.99 -30.25 -8.14
CA LEU A 938 19.35 -31.05 -9.19
C LEU A 938 20.09 -32.38 -9.41
N MET A 939 21.42 -32.34 -9.47
CA MET A 939 22.26 -33.52 -9.72
C MET A 939 22.32 -34.47 -8.52
N GLY A 940 22.08 -33.97 -7.31
CA GLY A 940 21.78 -34.80 -6.14
C GLY A 940 20.39 -35.46 -6.18
N GLY A 941 19.55 -35.10 -7.16
CA GLY A 941 18.18 -35.59 -7.28
C GLY A 941 17.14 -34.66 -6.64
N GLY A 942 17.48 -33.38 -6.45
CA GLY A 942 16.67 -32.39 -5.75
C GLY A 942 15.68 -31.67 -6.67
N SER A 943 14.44 -31.54 -6.22
CA SER A 943 13.37 -30.78 -6.88
C SER A 943 13.40 -29.30 -6.47
N LEU A 944 12.70 -28.45 -7.24
CA LEU A 944 12.70 -26.98 -7.04
C LEU A 944 14.12 -26.40 -7.02
N ALA A 945 15.02 -27.03 -7.77
CA ALA A 945 16.40 -26.60 -7.90
C ALA A 945 16.46 -25.31 -8.73
N ASP A 946 17.23 -24.33 -8.24
CA ASP A 946 17.41 -23.02 -8.87
C ASP A 946 18.34 -23.09 -10.09
N VAL A 947 17.81 -23.64 -11.19
CA VAL A 947 18.46 -23.74 -12.50
C VAL A 947 17.63 -22.97 -13.54
N PRO A 948 18.27 -22.43 -14.60
CA PRO A 948 17.53 -21.80 -15.69
C PRO A 948 16.56 -22.80 -16.35
N PRO A 949 15.55 -22.31 -17.10
CA PRO A 949 14.59 -23.16 -17.79
C PRO A 949 15.27 -24.27 -18.59
N LEU A 950 14.94 -25.52 -18.28
CA LEU A 950 15.52 -26.69 -18.91
C LEU A 950 14.85 -27.00 -20.25
N PRO A 951 15.57 -27.58 -21.23
CA PRO A 951 14.94 -28.13 -22.43
C PRO A 951 13.81 -29.10 -22.06
N GLU A 952 12.65 -28.98 -22.72
CA GLU A 952 11.46 -29.77 -22.36
C GLU A 952 11.73 -31.28 -22.34
N GLY A 953 12.50 -31.78 -23.30
CA GLY A 953 12.89 -33.19 -23.36
C GLY A 953 13.70 -33.63 -22.14
N LEU A 954 14.61 -32.77 -21.65
CA LEU A 954 15.39 -33.04 -20.44
C LEU A 954 14.50 -33.01 -19.20
N ALA A 955 13.65 -31.99 -19.05
CA ALA A 955 12.74 -31.86 -17.91
C ALA A 955 11.80 -33.07 -17.75
N ARG A 956 11.33 -33.66 -18.86
CA ARG A 956 10.54 -34.90 -18.86
C ARG A 956 11.38 -36.14 -18.56
N GLN A 957 12.61 -36.21 -19.06
CA GLN A 957 13.49 -37.36 -18.80
C GLN A 957 13.98 -37.41 -17.35
N LEU A 958 14.21 -36.25 -16.72
CA LEU A 958 14.67 -36.14 -15.33
C LEU A 958 13.78 -36.93 -14.36
N VAL A 959 12.46 -37.00 -14.62
CA VAL A 959 11.48 -37.77 -13.83
C VAL A 959 11.88 -39.24 -13.68
N TRP A 960 12.66 -39.78 -14.62
CA TRP A 960 13.12 -41.17 -14.64
C TRP A 960 14.61 -41.30 -14.35
N MET A 961 15.30 -40.20 -14.12
CA MET A 961 16.72 -40.19 -13.80
C MET A 961 16.95 -40.33 -12.29
N ARG A 962 18.08 -40.96 -11.95
CA ARG A 962 18.56 -41.12 -10.57
C ARG A 962 20.02 -40.70 -10.44
N PRO A 963 20.44 -40.16 -9.28
CA PRO A 963 21.84 -39.90 -9.01
C PRO A 963 22.68 -41.18 -9.08
N LEU A 964 23.85 -41.06 -9.69
CA LEU A 964 24.89 -42.10 -9.69
C LEU A 964 26.20 -41.48 -9.23
N GLU A 965 26.91 -42.20 -8.36
CA GLU A 965 28.27 -41.79 -7.98
C GLU A 965 29.22 -41.95 -9.16
N SER A 966 29.92 -40.86 -9.47
CA SER A 966 30.94 -40.82 -10.50
C SER A 966 32.27 -41.35 -9.95
N HIS A 967 33.10 -41.93 -10.82
CA HIS A 967 34.49 -42.25 -10.52
C HIS A 967 35.41 -41.02 -10.50
N ASP A 968 34.93 -39.88 -11.00
CA ASP A 968 35.58 -38.58 -10.95
C ASP A 968 34.83 -37.69 -9.95
N GLU A 969 35.52 -37.29 -8.87
CA GLU A 969 34.96 -36.46 -7.79
C GLU A 969 34.52 -35.06 -8.26
N TYR A 970 35.00 -34.62 -9.42
CA TYR A 970 34.62 -33.35 -10.03
C TYR A 970 33.45 -33.47 -11.01
N VAL A 971 32.79 -34.63 -11.09
CA VAL A 971 31.65 -34.82 -11.99
C VAL A 971 30.47 -35.37 -11.22
N LEU A 972 29.37 -34.63 -11.22
CA LEU A 972 28.08 -35.14 -10.75
C LEU A 972 27.34 -35.76 -11.94
N GLN A 973 26.59 -36.84 -11.71
CA GLN A 973 25.87 -37.53 -12.77
C GLN A 973 24.46 -37.99 -12.34
N LEU A 974 23.49 -37.73 -13.21
CA LEU A 974 22.19 -38.41 -13.22
C LEU A 974 22.14 -39.41 -14.39
N VAL A 975 21.51 -40.56 -14.17
CA VAL A 975 21.35 -41.62 -15.17
C VAL A 975 19.88 -41.96 -15.32
N GLY A 976 19.44 -42.04 -16.57
CA GLY A 976 18.07 -42.39 -16.92
C GLY A 976 17.96 -43.67 -17.76
N PRO A 977 16.74 -44.03 -18.16
CA PRO A 977 16.48 -45.23 -18.97
C PRO A 977 17.26 -45.21 -20.28
N LYS A 978 17.57 -46.40 -20.82
CA LYS A 978 18.20 -46.59 -22.14
C LYS A 978 19.58 -45.91 -22.29
N GLY A 979 20.24 -45.55 -21.19
CA GLY A 979 21.60 -44.98 -21.21
C GLY A 979 21.66 -43.46 -21.36
N SER A 980 20.54 -42.73 -21.22
CA SER A 980 20.57 -41.27 -21.11
C SER A 980 21.31 -40.82 -19.85
N ARG A 981 22.10 -39.76 -19.94
CA ARG A 981 22.89 -39.22 -18.82
C ARG A 981 22.78 -37.70 -18.78
N LEU A 982 22.77 -37.12 -17.59
CA LEU A 982 23.05 -35.71 -17.38
C LEU A 982 24.33 -35.64 -16.54
N LEU A 983 25.28 -34.79 -16.92
CA LEU A 983 26.53 -34.60 -16.22
C LEU A 983 26.70 -33.12 -15.88
N TYR A 984 27.30 -32.84 -14.72
CA TYR A 984 27.71 -31.50 -14.30
C TYR A 984 29.16 -31.53 -13.84
N ALA A 985 30.03 -30.84 -14.58
CA ALA A 985 31.44 -30.70 -14.28
C ALA A 985 31.65 -29.60 -13.23
N LEU A 986 32.13 -30.00 -12.05
CA LEU A 986 32.54 -29.09 -10.99
C LEU A 986 33.88 -28.43 -11.37
N ASN A 987 34.03 -27.13 -11.09
CA ASN A 987 35.28 -26.37 -11.20
C ASN A 987 35.97 -26.34 -12.58
N GLY A 988 35.24 -26.48 -13.69
CA GLY A 988 35.80 -26.26 -15.04
C GLY A 988 36.79 -27.32 -15.49
N ASN A 989 36.55 -28.58 -15.12
CA ASN A 989 37.38 -29.72 -15.51
C ASN A 989 37.54 -29.79 -17.05
N ASP A 990 38.78 -29.85 -17.57
CA ASP A 990 39.05 -29.81 -19.01
C ASP A 990 38.67 -31.11 -19.75
N ARG A 991 38.32 -32.16 -19.01
CA ARG A 991 37.94 -33.48 -19.52
C ARG A 991 36.83 -34.10 -18.69
N LEU A 992 35.84 -34.68 -19.37
CA LEU A 992 34.78 -35.48 -18.78
C LEU A 992 34.98 -36.95 -19.19
N ALA A 993 35.27 -37.82 -18.22
CA ALA A 993 35.29 -39.26 -18.46
C ALA A 993 33.87 -39.82 -18.37
N VAL A 994 33.38 -40.43 -19.44
CA VAL A 994 32.03 -41.02 -19.51
C VAL A 994 32.12 -42.46 -20.00
N ASP A 995 31.49 -43.38 -19.26
CA ASP A 995 31.42 -44.79 -19.61
C ASP A 995 30.18 -45.09 -20.47
N PHE A 996 30.40 -45.43 -21.75
CA PHE A 996 29.36 -45.89 -22.67
C PHE A 996 29.34 -47.43 -22.74
N PRO A 997 28.24 -48.05 -23.20
CA PRO A 997 28.22 -49.47 -23.54
C PRO A 997 29.38 -49.85 -24.48
N GLY A 998 29.86 -51.10 -24.39
CA GLY A 998 31.01 -51.56 -25.18
C GLY A 998 30.78 -51.61 -26.69
N THR A 999 29.52 -51.57 -27.13
CA THR A 999 29.11 -51.48 -28.54
C THR A 999 29.00 -50.03 -28.99
N THR A 1000 29.63 -49.69 -30.12
CA THR A 1000 29.60 -48.34 -30.69
C THR A 1000 28.19 -47.94 -31.14
N ALA A 1001 27.69 -46.82 -30.64
CA ALA A 1001 26.37 -46.26 -30.98
C ALA A 1001 26.43 -44.73 -31.14
N ASP A 1002 25.42 -44.15 -31.79
CA ASP A 1002 25.30 -42.70 -31.96
C ASP A 1002 24.60 -42.06 -30.76
N TYR A 1003 25.19 -40.98 -30.26
CA TYR A 1003 24.67 -40.20 -29.14
C TYR A 1003 24.51 -38.74 -29.54
N ARG A 1004 23.41 -38.13 -29.10
CA ARG A 1004 23.26 -36.68 -29.07
C ARG A 1004 23.84 -36.15 -27.77
N LEU A 1005 24.77 -35.21 -27.92
CA LEU A 1005 25.42 -34.47 -26.84
C LEU A 1005 24.86 -33.04 -26.86
N THR A 1006 24.05 -32.70 -25.87
CA THR A 1006 23.47 -31.36 -25.70
C THR A 1006 24.20 -30.68 -24.54
N TRP A 1007 25.08 -29.74 -24.85
CA TRP A 1007 25.82 -28.92 -23.89
C TRP A 1007 24.93 -27.76 -23.44
N ILE A 1008 24.81 -27.53 -22.13
CA ILE A 1008 23.90 -26.55 -21.54
C ILE A 1008 24.71 -25.53 -20.75
N ASN A 1009 24.51 -24.25 -21.04
CA ASN A 1009 25.08 -23.18 -20.25
C ASN A 1009 24.34 -23.09 -18.90
N PRO A 1010 25.01 -23.28 -17.75
CA PRO A 1010 24.35 -23.43 -16.46
C PRO A 1010 23.66 -22.15 -15.96
N LYS A 1011 24.00 -20.97 -16.50
CA LYS A 1011 23.41 -19.69 -16.12
C LYS A 1011 22.23 -19.29 -17.00
N SER A 1012 22.36 -19.49 -18.31
CA SER A 1012 21.36 -19.02 -19.29
C SER A 1012 20.40 -20.11 -19.77
N GLY A 1013 20.73 -21.39 -19.57
CA GLY A 1013 19.99 -22.52 -20.14
C GLY A 1013 20.17 -22.69 -21.66
N GLN A 1014 20.97 -21.84 -22.32
CA GLN A 1014 21.25 -21.96 -23.75
C GLN A 1014 21.94 -23.30 -24.05
N THR A 1015 21.58 -23.90 -25.18
CA THR A 1015 22.05 -25.23 -25.56
C THR A 1015 22.83 -25.22 -26.86
N THR A 1016 23.87 -26.06 -26.94
CA THR A 1016 24.55 -26.40 -28.19
C THR A 1016 24.58 -27.92 -28.37
N GLU A 1017 24.22 -28.40 -29.55
CA GLU A 1017 24.08 -29.82 -29.81
C GLU A 1017 25.15 -30.33 -30.78
N GLU A 1018 25.60 -31.56 -30.56
CA GLU A 1018 26.37 -32.33 -31.52
C GLU A 1018 26.01 -33.81 -31.47
N THR A 1019 26.34 -34.53 -32.53
CA THR A 1019 26.23 -35.99 -32.58
C THR A 1019 27.61 -36.60 -32.56
N ALA A 1020 27.81 -37.62 -31.73
CA ALA A 1020 29.06 -38.33 -31.63
C ALA A 1020 28.81 -39.84 -31.55
N ARG A 1021 29.65 -40.60 -32.25
CA ARG A 1021 29.63 -42.06 -32.25
C ARG A 1021 30.61 -42.57 -31.19
N LEU A 1022 30.09 -43.12 -30.09
CA LEU A 1022 30.84 -43.37 -28.85
C LEU A 1022 30.72 -44.83 -28.40
N ALA A 1023 31.74 -45.36 -27.73
CA ALA A 1023 31.75 -46.70 -27.13
C ALA A 1023 32.75 -46.77 -25.96
N GLY A 1024 32.47 -47.60 -24.95
CA GLY A 1024 33.35 -47.79 -23.80
C GLY A 1024 33.66 -46.49 -23.03
N ARG A 1025 34.74 -46.49 -22.25
CA ARG A 1025 35.18 -45.31 -21.50
C ARG A 1025 35.78 -44.27 -22.44
N THR A 1026 35.08 -43.15 -22.62
CA THR A 1026 35.49 -42.07 -23.52
C THR A 1026 35.75 -40.78 -22.72
N SER A 1027 36.81 -40.06 -23.07
CA SER A 1027 37.09 -38.72 -22.54
C SER A 1027 36.58 -37.66 -23.51
N LEU A 1028 35.62 -36.86 -23.07
CA LEU A 1028 35.05 -35.74 -23.82
C LEU A 1028 35.66 -34.42 -23.34
N ARG A 1029 35.86 -33.46 -24.24
CA ARG A 1029 36.27 -32.11 -23.88
C ARG A 1029 35.04 -31.23 -23.65
N PRO A 1030 34.83 -30.64 -22.46
CA PRO A 1030 33.63 -29.85 -22.19
C PRO A 1030 33.54 -28.61 -23.04
N LYS A 1031 32.37 -28.38 -23.65
CA LYS A 1031 32.01 -27.09 -24.28
C LYS A 1031 31.27 -26.18 -23.32
N GLU A 1032 30.51 -26.78 -22.41
CA GLU A 1032 29.83 -26.14 -21.29
C GLU A 1032 29.94 -27.05 -20.05
N PRO A 1033 29.76 -26.53 -18.82
CA PRO A 1033 29.81 -27.32 -17.59
C PRO A 1033 28.73 -28.41 -17.48
N VAL A 1034 27.61 -28.27 -18.16
CA VAL A 1034 26.50 -29.25 -18.12
C VAL A 1034 26.37 -29.95 -19.47
N LEU A 1035 26.26 -31.28 -19.45
CA LEU A 1035 26.12 -32.12 -20.63
C LEU A 1035 24.94 -33.09 -20.47
N TRP A 1036 23.97 -33.01 -21.37
CA TRP A 1036 22.90 -33.99 -21.51
C TRP A 1036 23.17 -34.92 -22.69
N ILE A 1037 23.32 -36.21 -22.40
CA ILE A 1037 23.61 -37.27 -23.36
C ILE A 1037 22.34 -38.08 -23.58
N THR A 1038 21.89 -38.17 -24.83
CA THR A 1038 20.79 -39.06 -25.23
C THR A 1038 21.23 -40.02 -26.33
N PRO A 1039 20.93 -41.33 -26.21
CA PRO A 1039 21.16 -42.26 -27.30
C PRO A 1039 20.26 -41.89 -28.48
N LEU A 1040 20.84 -41.76 -29.66
CA LEU A 1040 20.08 -41.76 -30.90
C LEU A 1040 19.78 -43.23 -31.19
N LYS A 1041 18.51 -43.59 -31.29
CA LYS A 1041 18.15 -44.96 -31.70
C LYS A 1041 18.79 -45.24 -33.07
N ASP A 1042 19.32 -46.44 -33.24
CA ASP A 1042 19.24 -47.11 -34.54
C ASP A 1042 17.77 -47.47 -34.83
#